data_AF-A0A524MDF8-F1
#
_entry.id   AF-A0A524MDF8-F1
#
_cell.length_a   1.000
_cell.length_b   1.000
_cell.length_c   1.000
_cell.angle_alpha   90.00
_cell.angle_beta   90.00
_cell.angle_gamma   90.00
#
_symmetry.space_group_name_H-M   'P 1'
#
loop_
_entity.id
_entity.type
_entity.pdbx_description
1 polymer ?
#
loop_
_entity_poly.entity_id
_entity_poly.type
_entity_poly.pdbx_seq_one_letter_code
_entity_poly.pdbx_strand_id
1 'polypeptide(L)'
;MLTLEETIELILKHKSEYERNDILTMIQEKRNELGPEVINDESAAMIVARELGVDLYKMSPSARQRIEDISESTKNVAGLVGKVDSIGTVRTFSRKDGGEGKVASIFISDETGSIRVALWDDMTKAISEDHISVGSVIQIRGAYVKMGLGNTIELNLGRMGTIKQLESDEIEELGVDFSTPSKDIMKISDLQETTFDVSLKVKIQRVFRVSTFTKKDGNDGKVLAMVVGDESGSTRLVFWDDKADEAEGIEAGEVIRVDRAYTRPNRDGSEIEVHVGKSSVIERGLKDEIDSVESTQTFSGSAEPLGMKEIAELETGMNDVDIEGKIATIYDVNTFTRKDGGEGSVQNIVIADKTSKIRVTFWSEDIDQIAKAKEGDAIRILHGYVKDGFRGGLEYQVGKRSEIELNPKGSKLKQLDLSEITEDVSSSTGTGLSSEALGKSNIGDLSIGMGDVDVEGKVVTAYDVKTFTRKDGDEGRLRNVVIADQTSKIRVTFWGDDVETVADIQEGDVIRILHGYVKEGYRGGLEYQIGRKGEIILNPKDSDLKQLDLADVSFESVATKASRVLIGEIDESNEGRNVEICGIIVDMGQNRVYYEACPTCNKKLEAVNGGYTCKSCGKVENPEPRMLYKITIDDGSGSIRATLFGAVGEKLLGMTAEEAQKLIAKSGKEDEPIRATSDKVQGRYIAMYGRVKKFGDAIEISANGFEFADPLQEIKRLKEVIQKEVR
;
A
#
# COMPACT_ATOMS: atom_id res chain seq x y z
N MET A 1 -15.40 37.14 46.40
CA MET A 1 -15.32 38.37 47.23
C MET A 1 -14.36 39.31 46.54
N LEU A 2 -14.71 40.59 46.41
CA LEU A 2 -13.77 41.62 45.93
C LEU A 2 -12.55 41.66 46.86
N THR A 3 -11.38 41.90 46.29
CA THR A 3 -10.16 42.19 47.04
C THR A 3 -10.29 43.54 47.75
N LEU A 4 -9.43 43.77 48.74
CA LEU A 4 -9.33 45.06 49.44
C LEU A 4 -9.14 46.21 48.45
N GLU A 5 -8.27 46.02 47.47
CA GLU A 5 -7.92 47.03 46.46
C GLU A 5 -9.11 47.34 45.54
N GLU A 6 -9.76 46.31 44.99
CA GLU A 6 -10.96 46.47 44.15
C GLU A 6 -12.09 47.16 44.91
N THR A 7 -12.23 46.88 46.21
CA THR A 7 -13.25 47.50 47.06
C THR A 7 -12.96 48.99 47.28
N ILE A 8 -11.69 49.36 47.52
CA ILE A 8 -11.26 50.76 47.68
C ILE A 8 -11.48 51.53 46.37
N GLU A 9 -11.06 50.97 45.23
CA GLU A 9 -11.27 51.60 43.92
C GLU A 9 -12.76 51.83 43.63
N LEU A 10 -13.62 50.86 43.97
CA LEU A 10 -15.07 50.97 43.77
C LEU A 10 -15.69 52.08 44.63
N ILE A 11 -15.24 52.21 45.88
CA ILE A 11 -15.68 53.29 46.77
C ILE A 11 -15.29 54.65 46.19
N LEU A 12 -14.01 54.82 45.83
CA LEU A 12 -13.49 56.09 45.30
C LEU A 12 -14.17 56.49 43.99
N LYS A 13 -14.56 55.52 43.16
CA LYS A 13 -15.30 55.77 41.91
C LYS A 13 -16.71 56.32 42.14
N HIS A 14 -17.41 55.84 43.17
CA HIS A 14 -18.78 56.27 43.48
C HIS A 14 -18.83 57.45 44.46
N LYS A 15 -17.74 57.68 45.19
CA LYS A 15 -17.61 58.68 46.24
C LYS A 15 -16.33 59.49 46.04
N SER A 16 -16.30 60.25 44.95
CA SER A 16 -15.16 61.08 44.56
C SER A 16 -14.81 62.19 45.57
N GLU A 17 -15.65 62.42 46.57
CA GLU A 17 -15.39 63.33 47.69
C GLU A 17 -14.38 62.80 48.72
N TYR A 18 -14.06 61.50 48.68
CA TYR A 18 -13.04 60.90 49.55
C TYR A 18 -11.74 60.65 48.78
N GLU A 19 -10.62 60.86 49.44
CA GLU A 19 -9.33 60.40 48.96
C GLU A 19 -9.03 58.97 49.43
N ARG A 20 -8.12 58.29 48.74
CA ARG A 20 -7.71 56.92 49.07
C ARG A 20 -7.32 56.75 50.55
N ASN A 21 -6.64 57.74 51.11
CA ASN A 21 -6.21 57.71 52.50
C ASN A 21 -7.37 57.84 53.50
N ASP A 22 -8.45 58.51 53.11
CA ASP A 22 -9.68 58.61 53.92
C ASP A 22 -10.35 57.22 54.00
N ILE A 23 -10.44 56.53 52.87
CA ILE A 23 -11.01 55.17 52.81
C ILE A 23 -10.17 54.17 53.61
N LEU A 24 -8.85 54.22 53.51
CA LEU A 24 -7.96 53.37 54.31
C LEU A 24 -8.13 53.62 55.82
N THR A 25 -8.28 54.88 56.21
CA THR A 25 -8.57 55.26 57.60
C THR A 25 -9.90 54.65 58.06
N MET A 26 -10.97 54.82 57.27
CA MET A 26 -12.29 54.26 57.58
C MET A 26 -12.28 52.73 57.70
N ILE A 27 -11.51 52.04 56.84
CA ILE A 27 -11.35 50.59 56.90
C ILE A 27 -10.65 50.16 58.19
N GLN A 28 -9.57 50.85 58.56
CA GLN A 28 -8.83 50.55 59.79
C GLN A 28 -9.67 50.86 61.04
N GLU A 29 -10.41 51.96 61.04
CA GLU A 29 -11.35 52.29 62.11
C GLU A 29 -12.45 51.24 62.25
N LYS A 30 -13.05 50.82 61.13
CA LYS A 30 -14.09 49.77 61.12
C LYS A 30 -13.56 48.43 61.61
N ARG A 31 -12.32 48.07 61.22
CA ARG A 31 -11.64 46.87 61.69
C ARG A 31 -11.35 46.92 63.18
N ASN A 32 -10.93 48.07 63.70
CA ASN A 32 -10.67 48.26 65.12
C ASN A 32 -11.98 48.24 65.94
N GLU A 33 -13.07 48.80 65.39
CA GLU A 33 -14.40 48.82 66.01
C GLU A 33 -14.96 47.41 66.20
N LEU A 34 -14.85 46.56 65.18
CA LEU A 34 -15.41 45.21 65.18
C LEU A 34 -14.45 44.15 65.74
N GLY A 35 -13.19 44.53 65.98
CA GLY A 35 -12.14 43.67 66.48
C GLY A 35 -11.26 43.10 65.35
N PRO A 36 -9.94 43.36 65.35
CA PRO A 36 -9.04 42.94 64.27
C PRO A 36 -8.84 41.40 64.20
N GLU A 37 -9.23 40.67 65.25
CA GLU A 37 -9.26 39.20 65.29
C GLU A 37 -10.56 38.61 64.71
N VAL A 38 -11.60 39.43 64.53
CA VAL A 38 -12.94 39.01 64.08
C VAL A 38 -13.09 39.24 62.58
N ILE A 39 -12.55 40.34 62.05
CA ILE A 39 -12.63 40.69 60.63
C ILE A 39 -11.28 41.11 60.06
N ASN A 40 -11.02 40.72 58.81
CA ASN A 40 -9.87 41.17 58.03
C ASN A 40 -10.17 42.48 57.28
N ASP A 41 -9.13 43.07 56.68
CA ASP A 41 -9.22 44.36 55.99
C ASP A 41 -10.20 44.31 54.81
N GLU A 42 -10.27 43.18 54.09
CA GLU A 42 -11.24 42.97 53.01
C GLU A 42 -12.69 43.04 53.52
N SER A 43 -12.99 42.39 54.65
CA SER A 43 -14.32 42.40 55.23
C SER A 43 -14.68 43.78 55.79
N ALA A 44 -13.72 44.46 56.41
CA ALA A 44 -13.90 45.84 56.88
C ALA A 44 -14.18 46.80 55.70
N ALA A 45 -13.47 46.65 54.58
CA ALA A 45 -13.71 47.43 53.36
C ALA A 45 -15.10 47.21 52.77
N MET A 46 -15.61 45.98 52.80
CA MET A 46 -16.98 45.71 52.34
C MET A 46 -18.05 46.38 53.20
N ILE A 47 -17.83 46.44 54.51
CA ILE A 47 -18.73 47.11 55.44
C ILE A 47 -18.68 48.62 55.20
N VAL A 48 -17.49 49.21 55.08
CA VAL A 48 -17.31 50.64 54.77
C VAL A 48 -17.99 51.02 53.46
N ALA A 49 -17.82 50.22 52.40
CA ALA A 49 -18.50 50.48 51.13
C ALA A 49 -20.03 50.49 51.28
N ARG A 50 -20.59 49.54 52.03
CA ARG A 50 -22.04 49.47 52.28
C ARG A 50 -22.54 50.63 53.13
N GLU A 51 -21.80 51.05 54.15
CA GLU A 51 -22.12 52.23 54.98
C GLU A 51 -22.10 53.53 54.16
N LEU A 52 -21.19 53.63 53.20
CA LEU A 52 -21.15 54.75 52.25
C LEU A 52 -22.25 54.66 51.16
N GLY A 53 -23.09 53.61 51.17
CA GLY A 53 -24.13 53.40 50.18
C GLY A 53 -23.61 53.01 48.80
N VAL A 54 -22.39 52.47 48.73
CA VAL A 54 -21.81 51.91 47.51
C VAL A 54 -22.30 50.47 47.38
N ASP A 55 -23.07 50.21 46.34
CA ASP A 55 -23.55 48.87 46.04
C ASP A 55 -22.41 48.03 45.44
N LEU A 56 -21.77 47.24 46.29
CA LEU A 56 -20.67 46.35 45.91
C LEU A 56 -21.08 45.27 44.88
N TYR A 57 -22.37 45.05 44.67
CA TYR A 57 -22.87 44.12 43.68
C TYR A 57 -23.06 44.77 42.30
N LYS A 58 -23.16 46.10 42.24
CA LYS A 58 -23.15 46.87 41.00
C LYS A 58 -21.72 47.22 40.61
N MET A 59 -21.01 46.23 40.07
CA MET A 59 -19.76 46.55 39.37
C MET A 59 -20.09 47.53 38.25
N SER A 60 -19.26 48.56 38.13
CA SER A 60 -19.28 49.37 36.92
C SER A 60 -18.99 48.46 35.71
N PRO A 61 -19.81 48.52 34.65
CA PRO A 61 -19.62 47.87 33.35
C PRO A 61 -18.18 47.77 32.85
N SER A 62 -17.38 48.81 33.10
CA SER A 62 -16.01 48.95 32.62
C SER A 62 -14.96 48.13 33.40
N ALA A 63 -15.35 47.43 34.47
CA ALA A 63 -14.43 46.65 35.31
C ALA A 63 -14.56 45.13 35.11
N ARG A 64 -15.31 44.68 34.08
CA ARG A 64 -15.32 43.27 33.71
C ARG A 64 -13.95 42.85 33.18
N GLN A 65 -13.56 41.62 33.48
CA GLN A 65 -12.37 41.04 32.90
C GLN A 65 -12.71 40.57 31.47
N ARG A 66 -11.92 40.97 30.48
CA ARG A 66 -12.13 40.55 29.08
C ARG A 66 -11.37 39.25 28.81
N ILE A 67 -11.77 38.54 27.77
CA ILE A 67 -11.13 37.26 27.41
C ILE A 67 -9.65 37.44 27.07
N GLU A 68 -9.28 38.51 26.35
CA GLU A 68 -7.88 38.81 26.01
C GLU A 68 -6.98 39.07 27.23
N ASP A 69 -7.56 39.46 28.37
CA ASP A 69 -6.83 39.75 29.61
C ASP A 69 -6.52 38.46 30.42
N ILE A 70 -6.93 37.28 29.93
CA ILE A 70 -6.73 35.99 30.59
C ILE A 70 -5.42 35.34 30.13
N SER A 71 -4.52 35.09 31.08
CA SER A 71 -3.23 34.43 30.84
C SER A 71 -3.04 33.24 31.77
N GLU A 72 -1.98 32.45 31.57
CA GLU A 72 -1.61 31.34 32.47
C GLU A 72 -1.42 31.79 33.93
N SER A 73 -1.04 33.06 34.13
CA SER A 73 -0.80 33.64 35.45
C SER A 73 -2.09 34.06 36.17
N THR A 74 -3.22 34.10 35.46
CA THR A 74 -4.53 34.50 36.00
C THR A 74 -5.05 33.42 36.95
N LYS A 75 -4.92 33.67 38.26
CA LYS A 75 -5.31 32.71 39.30
C LYS A 75 -6.82 32.63 39.53
N ASN A 76 -7.53 33.73 39.30
CA ASN A 76 -8.96 33.84 39.56
C ASN A 76 -9.58 34.84 38.58
N VAL A 77 -10.64 34.42 37.90
CA VAL A 77 -11.41 35.27 36.99
C VAL A 77 -12.42 36.10 37.78
N ALA A 78 -12.25 37.43 37.74
CA ALA A 78 -12.89 38.41 38.62
C ALA A 78 -14.27 38.93 38.13
N GLY A 79 -14.88 38.26 37.15
CA GLY A 79 -16.16 38.68 36.56
C GLY A 79 -16.08 38.81 35.06
N LEU A 80 -15.76 37.68 34.40
CA LEU A 80 -15.80 37.58 32.95
C LEU A 80 -17.26 37.55 32.49
N VAL A 81 -17.62 38.41 31.55
CA VAL A 81 -18.95 38.41 30.93
C VAL A 81 -18.80 38.01 29.48
N GLY A 82 -19.58 37.01 29.05
CA GLY A 82 -19.59 36.57 27.66
C GLY A 82 -20.92 35.91 27.29
N LYS A 83 -21.20 35.87 25.99
CA LYS A 83 -22.34 35.18 25.41
C LYS A 83 -22.02 33.70 25.26
N VAL A 84 -22.96 32.83 25.63
CA VAL A 84 -22.83 31.38 25.46
C VAL A 84 -22.99 31.01 23.99
N ASP A 85 -21.89 30.62 23.34
CA ASP A 85 -21.87 30.24 21.92
C ASP A 85 -22.26 28.78 21.72
N SER A 86 -21.86 27.92 22.65
CA SER A 86 -22.17 26.50 22.59
C SER A 86 -22.17 25.83 23.97
N ILE A 87 -22.96 24.77 24.07
CA ILE A 87 -23.11 23.97 25.28
C ILE A 87 -22.83 22.51 24.95
N GLY A 88 -21.81 21.93 25.59
CA GLY A 88 -21.51 20.51 25.54
C GLY A 88 -22.42 19.68 26.44
N THR A 89 -22.56 18.39 26.13
CA THR A 89 -23.34 17.44 26.94
C THR A 89 -22.74 17.29 28.34
N VAL A 90 -23.59 17.21 29.36
CA VAL A 90 -23.15 16.83 30.71
C VAL A 90 -22.70 15.37 30.69
N ARG A 91 -21.43 15.14 31.03
CA ARG A 91 -20.82 13.82 31.15
C ARG A 91 -20.63 13.48 32.61
N THR A 92 -20.76 12.20 32.93
CA THR A 92 -20.56 11.68 34.27
C THR A 92 -19.34 10.76 34.31
N PHE A 93 -18.56 10.80 35.39
CA PHE A 93 -17.39 9.96 35.59
C PHE A 93 -17.25 9.50 37.04
N SER A 94 -16.60 8.36 37.26
CA SER A 94 -16.27 7.87 38.61
C SER A 94 -14.99 8.49 39.12
N ARG A 95 -15.02 9.00 40.36
CA ARG A 95 -13.86 9.56 41.05
C ARG A 95 -13.06 8.45 41.72
N LYS A 96 -11.80 8.76 42.05
CA LYS A 96 -10.90 7.83 42.78
C LYS A 96 -11.39 7.49 44.19
N ASP A 97 -12.24 8.33 44.78
CA ASP A 97 -12.87 8.12 46.09
C ASP A 97 -14.18 7.31 46.01
N GLY A 98 -14.56 6.84 44.81
CA GLY A 98 -15.81 6.11 44.58
C GLY A 98 -17.05 7.00 44.40
N GLY A 99 -16.91 8.33 44.52
CA GLY A 99 -17.97 9.29 44.23
C GLY A 99 -18.21 9.48 42.73
N GLU A 100 -19.37 10.01 42.38
CA GLU A 100 -19.72 10.38 41.00
C GLU A 100 -19.40 11.87 40.77
N GLY A 101 -18.68 12.17 39.70
CA GLY A 101 -18.38 13.54 39.27
C GLY A 101 -19.10 13.87 37.95
N LYS A 102 -19.46 15.13 37.75
CA LYS A 102 -20.06 15.60 36.50
C LYS A 102 -19.20 16.68 35.87
N VAL A 103 -19.15 16.70 34.54
CA VAL A 103 -18.46 17.76 33.79
C VAL A 103 -19.21 18.07 32.52
N ALA A 104 -19.31 19.35 32.21
CA ALA A 104 -19.75 19.86 30.92
C ALA A 104 -18.80 20.97 30.48
N SER A 105 -18.80 21.31 29.20
CA SER A 105 -18.06 22.47 28.73
C SER A 105 -18.96 23.39 27.93
N ILE A 106 -18.81 24.68 28.16
CA ILE A 106 -19.42 25.73 27.36
C ILE A 106 -18.31 26.52 26.67
N PHE A 107 -18.64 27.12 25.54
CA PHE A 107 -17.83 28.19 24.94
C PHE A 107 -18.56 29.50 25.14
N ILE A 108 -17.81 30.51 25.55
CA ILE A 108 -18.33 31.87 25.64
C ILE A 108 -17.46 32.84 24.85
N SER A 109 -18.08 33.88 24.32
CA SER A 109 -17.42 34.95 23.59
C SER A 109 -17.72 36.32 24.18
N ASP A 110 -16.76 37.22 24.08
CA ASP A 110 -16.94 38.66 24.23
C ASP A 110 -16.36 39.37 22.99
N GLU A 111 -16.29 40.69 22.99
CA GLU A 111 -15.73 41.45 21.88
C GLU A 111 -14.22 41.28 21.67
N THR A 112 -13.52 40.62 22.61
CA THR A 112 -12.07 40.40 22.57
C THR A 112 -11.68 38.97 22.20
N GLY A 113 -12.61 38.02 22.21
CA GLY A 113 -12.34 36.65 21.78
C GLY A 113 -13.35 35.63 22.29
N SER A 114 -12.93 34.36 22.29
CA SER A 114 -13.71 33.23 22.80
C SER A 114 -12.86 32.36 23.73
N ILE A 115 -13.47 31.79 24.76
CA ILE A 115 -12.78 30.89 25.70
C ILE A 115 -13.67 29.72 26.11
N ARG A 116 -13.03 28.55 26.26
CA ARG A 116 -13.68 27.35 26.77
C ARG A 116 -13.77 27.39 28.29
N VAL A 117 -14.95 27.09 28.82
CA VAL A 117 -15.19 26.95 30.26
C VAL A 117 -15.70 25.56 30.59
N ALA A 118 -14.94 24.80 31.37
CA ALA A 118 -15.35 23.52 31.92
C ALA A 118 -16.11 23.72 33.24
N LEU A 119 -17.39 23.37 33.23
CA LEU A 119 -18.29 23.39 34.40
C LEU A 119 -18.19 22.05 35.13
N TRP A 120 -17.78 22.09 36.38
CA TRP A 120 -17.61 20.90 37.22
C TRP A 120 -18.75 20.74 38.23
N ASP A 121 -19.20 19.50 38.40
CA ASP A 121 -20.17 19.07 39.42
C ASP A 121 -21.44 19.92 39.43
N ASP A 122 -21.73 20.61 40.53
CA ASP A 122 -22.93 21.44 40.67
C ASP A 122 -23.02 22.56 39.62
N MET A 123 -21.89 23.00 39.05
CA MET A 123 -21.91 23.99 37.96
C MET A 123 -22.57 23.45 36.69
N THR A 124 -22.61 22.12 36.50
CA THR A 124 -23.30 21.49 35.37
C THR A 124 -24.82 21.66 35.44
N LYS A 125 -25.39 21.97 36.62
CA LYS A 125 -26.81 22.24 36.80
C LYS A 125 -27.28 23.45 36.01
N ALA A 126 -26.40 24.43 35.79
CA ALA A 126 -26.70 25.57 34.93
C ALA A 126 -27.17 25.12 33.53
N ILE A 127 -26.63 23.99 33.04
CA ILE A 127 -27.04 23.39 31.76
C ILE A 127 -28.20 22.42 31.98
N SER A 128 -28.09 21.47 32.91
CA SER A 128 -29.08 20.38 33.02
C SER A 128 -30.45 20.82 33.54
N GLU A 129 -30.53 22.00 34.16
CA GLU A 129 -31.77 22.62 34.64
C GLU A 129 -32.19 23.82 33.75
N ASP A 130 -31.65 23.91 32.52
CA ASP A 130 -31.95 24.92 31.50
C ASP A 130 -31.82 26.39 31.98
N HIS A 131 -30.95 26.66 32.96
CA HIS A 131 -30.68 28.01 33.44
C HIS A 131 -29.84 28.84 32.47
N ILE A 132 -29.08 28.19 31.60
CA ILE A 132 -28.35 28.83 30.51
C ILE A 132 -28.63 28.09 29.20
N SER A 133 -28.72 28.85 28.11
CA SER A 133 -28.95 28.33 26.76
C SER A 133 -27.97 28.99 25.79
N VAL A 134 -27.82 28.43 24.59
CA VAL A 134 -27.04 29.09 23.55
C VAL A 134 -27.66 30.45 23.25
N GLY A 135 -26.85 31.50 23.34
CA GLY A 135 -27.27 32.90 23.24
C GLY A 135 -27.43 33.62 24.58
N SER A 136 -27.52 32.92 25.72
CA SER A 136 -27.53 33.54 27.05
C SER A 136 -26.26 34.36 27.26
N VAL A 137 -26.37 35.59 27.77
CA VAL A 137 -25.20 36.34 28.25
C VAL A 137 -25.00 36.00 29.72
N ILE A 138 -23.79 35.54 30.06
CA ILE A 138 -23.49 35.04 31.41
C ILE A 138 -22.29 35.76 32.01
N GLN A 139 -22.32 35.92 33.34
CA GLN A 139 -21.19 36.35 34.15
C GLN A 139 -20.60 35.14 34.89
N ILE A 140 -19.29 34.98 34.76
CA ILE A 140 -18.49 33.94 35.41
C ILE A 140 -17.52 34.59 36.40
N ARG A 141 -17.54 34.10 37.64
CA ARG A 141 -16.60 34.49 38.70
C ARG A 141 -15.99 33.27 39.35
N GLY A 142 -14.77 33.37 39.85
CA GLY A 142 -14.13 32.28 40.60
C GLY A 142 -13.67 31.11 39.73
N ALA A 143 -13.63 31.27 38.40
CA ALA A 143 -12.98 30.32 37.52
C ALA A 143 -11.46 30.44 37.65
N TYR A 144 -10.74 29.33 37.50
CA TYR A 144 -9.29 29.32 37.48
C TYR A 144 -8.80 28.83 36.13
N VAL A 145 -7.66 29.37 35.69
CA VAL A 145 -7.04 28.99 34.42
C VAL A 145 -6.41 27.60 34.53
N LYS A 146 -6.58 26.79 33.48
CA LYS A 146 -5.93 25.51 33.31
C LYS A 146 -5.51 25.34 31.84
N MET A 147 -4.40 24.65 31.61
CA MET A 147 -4.02 24.20 30.28
C MET A 147 -4.86 23.02 29.81
N GLY A 148 -5.51 23.22 28.67
CA GLY A 148 -6.28 22.23 27.92
C GLY A 148 -5.43 21.35 27.03
N LEU A 149 -6.09 20.66 26.10
CA LEU A 149 -5.43 19.87 25.06
C LEU A 149 -4.75 20.82 24.06
N GLY A 150 -3.48 20.55 23.70
CA GLY A 150 -2.74 21.41 22.76
C GLY A 150 -2.22 22.71 23.38
N ASN A 151 -2.04 22.76 24.70
CA ASN A 151 -1.50 23.91 25.43
C ASN A 151 -2.36 25.19 25.34
N THR A 152 -3.67 25.03 25.15
CA THR A 152 -4.63 26.13 25.10
C THR A 152 -5.06 26.55 26.50
N ILE A 153 -5.24 27.85 26.71
CA ILE A 153 -5.80 28.40 27.95
C ILE A 153 -7.29 28.07 28.00
N GLU A 154 -7.73 27.41 29.07
CA GLU A 154 -9.13 27.13 29.35
C GLU A 154 -9.48 27.54 30.78
N LEU A 155 -10.76 27.76 31.05
CA LEU A 155 -11.27 28.05 32.39
C LEU A 155 -11.93 26.84 33.01
N ASN A 156 -11.58 26.55 34.27
CA ASN A 156 -12.31 25.59 35.08
C ASN A 156 -13.19 26.31 36.10
N LEU A 157 -14.50 26.06 36.06
CA LEU A 157 -15.46 26.54 37.04
C LEU A 157 -15.90 25.39 37.96
N GLY A 158 -15.42 25.42 39.19
CA GLY A 158 -15.77 24.44 40.23
C GLY A 158 -16.59 25.05 41.37
N ARG A 159 -16.68 24.34 42.51
CA ARG A 159 -17.48 24.70 43.69
C ARG A 159 -17.30 26.12 44.26
N MET A 160 -16.17 26.77 44.00
CA MET A 160 -15.86 28.12 44.51
C MET A 160 -16.23 29.22 43.51
N GLY A 161 -16.62 28.84 42.30
CA GLY A 161 -17.04 29.77 41.26
C GLY A 161 -18.56 29.90 41.18
N THR A 162 -19.00 30.91 40.44
CA THR A 162 -20.41 31.20 40.20
C THR A 162 -20.62 31.51 38.72
N ILE A 163 -21.76 31.06 38.20
CA ILE A 163 -22.27 31.39 36.88
C ILE A 163 -23.65 32.04 37.06
N LYS A 164 -23.85 33.21 36.45
CA LYS A 164 -25.10 33.96 36.50
C LYS A 164 -25.51 34.36 35.08
N GLN A 165 -26.73 34.06 34.66
CA GLN A 165 -27.29 34.67 33.44
C GLN A 165 -27.68 36.12 33.73
N LEU A 166 -27.27 37.03 32.84
CA LEU A 166 -27.59 38.45 32.92
C LEU A 166 -28.92 38.73 32.23
N GLU A 167 -29.70 39.62 32.82
CA GLU A 167 -30.94 40.12 32.24
C GLU A 167 -30.69 41.26 31.25
N SER A 168 -31.71 41.64 30.46
CA SER A 168 -31.55 42.61 29.36
C SER A 168 -31.09 44.00 29.83
N ASP A 169 -31.59 44.47 30.97
CA ASP A 169 -31.18 45.73 31.61
C ASP A 169 -29.73 45.67 32.10
N GLU A 170 -29.29 44.54 32.66
CA GLU A 170 -27.88 44.34 33.04
C GLU A 170 -26.95 44.33 31.81
N ILE A 171 -27.40 43.79 30.68
CA ILE A 171 -26.64 43.78 29.41
C ILE A 171 -26.55 45.19 28.82
N GLU A 172 -27.65 45.96 28.83
CA GLU A 172 -27.66 47.35 28.36
C GLU A 172 -26.70 48.24 29.17
N GLU A 173 -26.65 48.04 30.49
CA GLU A 173 -25.69 48.74 31.36
C GLU A 173 -24.24 48.43 30.95
N LEU A 174 -23.92 47.22 30.48
CA LEU A 174 -22.57 46.85 30.06
C LEU A 174 -22.03 47.70 28.89
N GLY A 175 -22.92 48.24 28.05
CA GLY A 175 -22.54 49.00 26.85
C GLY A 175 -21.84 48.15 25.78
N VAL A 176 -21.99 46.82 25.85
CA VAL A 176 -21.39 45.85 24.92
C VAL A 176 -22.50 45.19 24.12
N ASP A 177 -22.38 45.22 22.80
CA ASP A 177 -23.34 44.58 21.90
C ASP A 177 -22.98 43.11 21.67
N PHE A 178 -23.57 42.22 22.47
CA PHE A 178 -23.48 40.76 22.28
C PHE A 178 -24.43 40.22 21.19
N SER A 179 -25.22 41.07 20.52
CA SER A 179 -26.16 40.64 19.47
C SER A 179 -25.45 40.36 18.14
N THR A 180 -24.29 40.97 17.92
CA THR A 180 -23.50 40.84 16.71
C THR A 180 -22.47 39.70 16.87
N PRO A 181 -22.47 38.63 16.04
CA PRO A 181 -21.35 37.69 15.99
C PRO A 181 -20.05 38.45 15.75
N SER A 182 -18.93 37.98 16.31
CA SER A 182 -17.59 38.52 15.98
C SER A 182 -17.52 38.75 14.46
N LYS A 183 -17.41 40.03 14.07
CA LYS A 183 -17.55 40.47 12.68
C LYS A 183 -16.29 40.24 11.86
N ASP A 184 -15.23 39.75 12.49
CA ASP A 184 -13.92 39.63 11.87
C ASP A 184 -13.85 38.31 11.11
N ILE A 185 -14.16 38.39 9.82
CA ILE A 185 -13.79 37.35 8.86
C ILE A 185 -12.27 37.29 8.86
N MET A 186 -11.74 36.17 9.36
CA MET A 186 -10.31 35.90 9.38
C MET A 186 -9.84 35.55 7.96
N LYS A 187 -8.61 35.96 7.62
CA LYS A 187 -7.94 35.49 6.41
C LYS A 187 -7.33 34.11 6.65
N ILE A 188 -7.32 33.25 5.64
CA ILE A 188 -6.68 31.93 5.72
C ILE A 188 -5.20 32.06 6.14
N SER A 189 -4.47 33.08 5.67
CA SER A 189 -3.07 33.33 6.07
C SER A 189 -2.87 33.62 7.56
N ASP A 190 -3.92 34.05 8.25
CA ASP A 190 -3.87 34.49 9.64
C ASP A 190 -4.32 33.37 10.60
N LEU A 191 -4.69 32.20 10.07
CA LEU A 191 -5.04 31.03 10.86
C LEU A 191 -3.84 30.58 11.70
N GLN A 192 -4.11 30.31 12.97
CA GLN A 192 -3.15 29.69 13.89
C GLN A 192 -3.66 28.32 14.32
N GLU A 193 -2.76 27.44 14.75
CA GLU A 193 -3.15 26.18 15.38
C GLU A 193 -4.05 26.44 16.59
N THR A 194 -4.96 25.50 16.88
CA THR A 194 -5.79 25.49 18.09
C THR A 194 -6.58 26.79 18.38
N THR A 195 -6.91 27.55 17.34
CA THR A 195 -7.77 28.72 17.37
C THR A 195 -9.24 28.29 17.37
N PHE A 196 -10.05 28.92 18.20
CA PHE A 196 -11.49 28.68 18.27
C PHE A 196 -12.24 29.93 17.81
N ASP A 197 -13.53 29.77 17.48
CA ASP A 197 -14.40 30.82 16.97
C ASP A 197 -13.91 31.48 15.66
N VAL A 198 -13.33 30.66 14.81
CA VAL A 198 -12.85 31.09 13.49
C VAL A 198 -14.06 31.33 12.58
N SER A 199 -14.14 32.54 12.04
CA SER A 199 -15.12 32.92 11.03
C SER A 199 -14.43 33.13 9.70
N LEU A 200 -14.78 32.32 8.70
CA LEU A 200 -14.21 32.38 7.36
C LEU A 200 -15.28 32.66 6.33
N LYS A 201 -14.93 33.42 5.30
CA LYS A 201 -15.73 33.58 4.09
C LYS A 201 -14.88 33.17 2.91
N VAL A 202 -15.25 32.08 2.26
CA VAL A 202 -14.37 31.36 1.35
C VAL A 202 -15.12 30.88 0.13
N LYS A 203 -14.40 30.78 -0.98
CA LYS A 203 -14.88 30.12 -2.19
C LYS A 203 -14.55 28.64 -2.11
N ILE A 204 -15.53 27.80 -2.40
CA ILE A 204 -15.34 26.36 -2.52
C ILE A 204 -14.52 26.09 -3.78
N GLN A 205 -13.36 25.49 -3.60
CA GLN A 205 -12.50 25.07 -4.71
C GLN A 205 -12.77 23.61 -5.08
N ARG A 206 -13.02 22.76 -4.07
CA ARG A 206 -13.28 21.34 -4.24
C ARG A 206 -14.13 20.77 -3.11
N VAL A 207 -14.97 19.80 -3.43
CA VAL A 207 -15.82 19.07 -2.48
C VAL A 207 -15.44 17.60 -2.53
N PHE A 208 -15.21 16.96 -1.38
CA PHE A 208 -14.94 15.53 -1.29
C PHE A 208 -16.23 14.74 -0.98
N ARG A 209 -16.24 13.42 -1.18
CA ARG A 209 -17.38 12.59 -0.74
C ARG A 209 -17.53 12.54 0.78
N VAL A 210 -18.78 12.46 1.25
CA VAL A 210 -19.08 12.15 2.66
C VAL A 210 -18.51 10.78 2.98
N SER A 211 -17.81 10.66 4.11
CA SER A 211 -17.29 9.39 4.61
C SER A 211 -17.82 9.11 6.01
N THR A 212 -17.98 7.83 6.34
CA THR A 212 -18.48 7.37 7.63
C THR A 212 -17.36 6.69 8.44
N PHE A 213 -17.45 6.76 9.77
CA PHE A 213 -16.52 6.10 10.68
C PHE A 213 -17.23 5.69 11.97
N THR A 214 -16.80 4.59 12.60
CA THR A 214 -17.37 4.17 13.88
C THR A 214 -16.73 4.95 15.04
N LYS A 215 -17.55 5.63 15.84
CA LYS A 215 -17.12 6.36 17.04
C LYS A 215 -16.84 5.39 18.19
N LYS A 216 -16.16 5.88 19.24
CA LYS A 216 -15.83 5.09 20.44
C LYS A 216 -17.05 4.57 21.20
N ASP A 217 -18.21 5.19 21.02
CA ASP A 217 -19.49 4.79 21.62
C ASP A 217 -20.26 3.77 20.76
N GLY A 218 -19.70 3.35 19.61
CA GLY A 218 -20.30 2.37 18.70
C GLY A 218 -21.27 2.96 17.67
N ASN A 219 -21.56 4.26 17.73
CA ASN A 219 -22.38 4.93 16.71
C ASN A 219 -21.54 5.33 15.50
N ASP A 220 -22.17 5.45 14.33
CA ASP A 220 -21.49 5.98 13.14
C ASP A 220 -21.42 7.50 13.18
N GLY A 221 -20.24 8.04 12.84
CA GLY A 221 -20.00 9.46 12.56
C GLY A 221 -19.84 9.70 11.08
N LYS A 222 -20.11 10.94 10.66
CA LYS A 222 -19.92 11.41 9.28
C LYS A 222 -18.86 12.50 9.22
N VAL A 223 -18.12 12.53 8.12
CA VAL A 223 -17.21 13.63 7.82
C VAL A 223 -17.26 13.96 6.33
N LEU A 224 -17.44 15.25 6.04
CA LEU A 224 -17.35 15.83 4.71
C LEU A 224 -16.19 16.83 4.73
N ALA A 225 -15.31 16.79 3.75
CA ALA A 225 -14.24 17.75 3.62
C ALA A 225 -14.40 18.56 2.34
N MET A 226 -13.86 19.77 2.34
CA MET A 226 -13.77 20.65 1.17
C MET A 226 -12.41 21.34 1.16
N VAL A 227 -11.89 21.67 -0.03
CA VAL A 227 -10.80 22.64 -0.18
C VAL A 227 -11.45 23.99 -0.44
N VAL A 228 -11.03 24.98 0.34
CA VAL A 228 -11.59 26.33 0.28
C VAL A 228 -10.47 27.35 0.18
N GLY A 229 -10.75 28.48 -0.47
CA GLY A 229 -9.77 29.55 -0.64
C GLY A 229 -10.37 30.94 -0.54
N ASP A 230 -9.52 31.88 -0.14
CA ASP A 230 -9.73 33.32 -0.18
C ASP A 230 -8.53 33.98 -0.90
N GLU A 231 -8.43 35.31 -0.89
CA GLU A 231 -7.32 36.02 -1.53
C GLU A 231 -5.96 35.85 -0.81
N SER A 232 -5.96 35.26 0.39
CA SER A 232 -4.78 35.09 1.24
C SER A 232 -4.20 33.68 1.19
N GLY A 233 -4.98 32.68 0.84
CA GLY A 233 -4.51 31.29 0.73
C GLY A 233 -5.62 30.26 0.52
N SER A 234 -5.29 28.99 0.75
CA SER A 234 -6.20 27.86 0.71
C SER A 234 -6.07 26.98 1.96
N THR A 235 -7.15 26.39 2.44
CA THR A 235 -7.14 25.45 3.57
C THR A 235 -8.20 24.38 3.40
N ARG A 236 -8.15 23.35 4.26
CA ARG A 236 -9.16 22.30 4.35
C ARG A 236 -10.26 22.70 5.32
N LEU A 237 -11.51 22.63 4.86
CA LEU A 237 -12.69 22.83 5.68
C LEU A 237 -13.38 21.48 5.93
N VAL A 238 -13.48 21.07 7.20
CA VAL A 238 -13.89 19.72 7.61
C VAL A 238 -15.19 19.77 8.42
N PHE A 239 -16.28 19.30 7.82
CA PHE A 239 -17.62 19.24 8.41
C PHE A 239 -17.86 17.91 9.10
N TRP A 240 -18.33 17.96 10.35
CA TRP A 240 -18.56 16.79 11.18
C TRP A 240 -20.04 16.52 11.39
N ASP A 241 -20.41 15.24 11.35
CA ASP A 241 -21.73 14.74 11.74
C ASP A 241 -22.90 15.49 11.07
N ASP A 242 -23.74 16.17 11.85
CA ASP A 242 -24.89 16.95 11.37
C ASP A 242 -24.47 18.08 10.42
N LYS A 243 -23.27 18.63 10.59
CA LYS A 243 -22.73 19.65 9.69
C LYS A 243 -22.27 19.08 8.35
N ALA A 244 -21.90 17.79 8.30
CA ALA A 244 -21.63 17.13 7.03
C ALA A 244 -22.91 16.99 6.20
N ASP A 245 -24.04 16.71 6.87
CA ASP A 245 -25.36 16.63 6.23
C ASP A 245 -25.86 18.03 5.79
N GLU A 246 -25.66 19.07 6.61
CA GLU A 246 -26.01 20.46 6.26
C GLU A 246 -25.21 20.99 5.05
N ALA A 247 -23.95 20.56 4.94
CA ALA A 247 -23.05 20.93 3.85
C ALA A 247 -23.22 20.08 2.58
N GLU A 248 -24.12 19.08 2.60
CA GLU A 248 -24.40 18.26 1.42
C GLU A 248 -25.01 19.11 0.30
N GLY A 249 -24.57 18.86 -0.94
CA GLY A 249 -24.99 19.63 -2.11
C GLY A 249 -24.37 21.02 -2.23
N ILE A 250 -23.35 21.35 -1.44
CA ILE A 250 -22.42 22.44 -1.78
C ILE A 250 -21.61 22.03 -3.01
N GLU A 251 -21.45 22.95 -3.97
CA GLU A 251 -20.74 22.70 -5.23
C GLU A 251 -19.47 23.58 -5.35
N ALA A 252 -18.51 23.12 -6.15
CA ALA A 252 -17.32 23.90 -6.47
C ALA A 252 -17.70 25.24 -7.13
N GLY A 253 -17.05 26.31 -6.69
CA GLY A 253 -17.33 27.68 -7.10
C GLY A 253 -18.34 28.43 -6.22
N GLU A 254 -19.12 27.73 -5.38
CA GLU A 254 -20.02 28.36 -4.40
C GLU A 254 -19.20 29.18 -3.37
N VAL A 255 -19.71 30.33 -2.95
CA VAL A 255 -19.13 31.09 -1.84
C VAL A 255 -19.97 30.84 -0.59
N ILE A 256 -19.28 30.42 0.47
CA ILE A 256 -19.90 30.16 1.77
C ILE A 256 -19.22 30.97 2.86
N ARG A 257 -19.95 31.22 3.93
CA ARG A 257 -19.42 31.70 5.19
C ARG A 257 -19.59 30.63 6.24
N VAL A 258 -18.55 30.36 7.01
CA VAL A 258 -18.61 29.50 8.18
C VAL A 258 -18.20 30.32 9.38
N ASP A 259 -19.09 30.38 10.38
CA ASP A 259 -18.82 31.00 11.66
C ASP A 259 -18.64 29.93 12.74
N ARG A 260 -17.88 30.29 13.78
CA ARG A 260 -17.62 29.45 14.96
C ARG A 260 -16.97 28.11 14.62
N ALA A 261 -16.08 28.10 13.63
CA ALA A 261 -15.21 26.97 13.36
C ALA A 261 -14.05 26.94 14.38
N TYR A 262 -13.27 25.86 14.36
CA TYR A 262 -12.04 25.77 15.14
C TYR A 262 -10.94 25.17 14.29
N THR A 263 -9.70 25.55 14.56
CA THR A 263 -8.55 25.04 13.83
C THR A 263 -7.89 23.88 14.55
N ARG A 264 -7.33 22.96 13.78
CA ARG A 264 -6.43 21.91 14.27
C ARG A 264 -5.28 21.72 13.32
N PRO A 265 -4.10 21.31 13.81
CA PRO A 265 -3.12 20.73 12.94
C PRO A 265 -3.70 19.47 12.27
N ASN A 266 -3.36 19.27 11.00
CA ASN A 266 -3.57 18.01 10.29
C ASN A 266 -2.80 16.85 10.95
N ARG A 267 -2.88 15.64 10.37
CA ARG A 267 -2.36 14.41 11.00
C ARG A 267 -0.83 14.42 11.24
N ASP A 268 -0.06 15.08 10.38
CA ASP A 268 1.41 15.18 10.49
C ASP A 268 1.87 16.51 11.08
N GLY A 269 0.94 17.44 11.34
CA GLY A 269 1.20 18.72 12.02
C GLY A 269 1.83 19.79 11.14
N SER A 270 1.80 19.63 9.82
CA SER A 270 2.37 20.60 8.87
C SER A 270 1.44 21.75 8.54
N GLU A 271 0.13 21.56 8.70
CA GLU A 271 -0.89 22.49 8.22
C GLU A 271 -2.08 22.62 9.16
N ILE A 272 -2.74 23.76 9.06
CA ILE A 272 -3.92 24.09 9.83
C ILE A 272 -5.17 23.76 9.02
N GLU A 273 -5.97 22.81 9.51
CA GLU A 273 -7.31 22.51 9.02
C GLU A 273 -8.36 23.29 9.83
N VAL A 274 -9.44 23.70 9.18
CA VAL A 274 -10.58 24.38 9.79
C VAL A 274 -11.72 23.38 9.93
N HIS A 275 -12.20 23.17 11.14
CA HIS A 275 -13.22 22.19 11.46
C HIS A 275 -14.56 22.87 11.78
N VAL A 276 -15.60 22.44 11.08
CA VAL A 276 -16.99 22.86 11.23
C VAL A 276 -17.70 21.84 12.13
N GLY A 277 -17.80 22.17 13.41
CA GLY A 277 -18.38 21.30 14.43
C GLY A 277 -19.82 21.68 14.78
N LYS A 278 -20.39 20.98 15.77
CA LYS A 278 -21.80 21.15 16.20
C LYS A 278 -22.21 22.60 16.48
N SER A 279 -21.29 23.44 16.95
CA SER A 279 -21.55 24.86 17.27
C SER A 279 -21.45 25.81 16.07
N SER A 280 -20.92 25.33 14.95
CA SER A 280 -20.63 26.16 13.77
C SER A 280 -21.90 26.45 12.98
N VAL A 281 -21.93 27.61 12.32
CA VAL A 281 -23.04 28.07 11.47
C VAL A 281 -22.53 28.18 10.04
N ILE A 282 -23.28 27.64 9.08
CA ILE A 282 -22.95 27.67 7.66
C ILE A 282 -23.95 28.58 6.96
N GLU A 283 -23.47 29.65 6.32
CA GLU A 283 -24.26 30.52 5.46
C GLU A 283 -23.88 30.28 3.99
N ARG A 284 -24.89 29.95 3.18
CA ARG A 284 -24.77 29.55 1.77
C ARG A 284 -25.43 30.57 0.84
N GLY A 285 -25.20 30.44 -0.47
CA GLY A 285 -25.85 31.27 -1.48
C GLY A 285 -25.43 32.74 -1.46
N LEU A 286 -24.22 33.00 -0.96
CA LEU A 286 -23.62 34.33 -0.97
C LEU A 286 -23.30 34.73 -2.42
N LYS A 287 -23.58 35.99 -2.77
CA LYS A 287 -23.38 36.52 -4.14
C LYS A 287 -22.03 37.20 -4.33
N ASP A 288 -21.14 37.08 -3.34
CA ASP A 288 -19.82 37.69 -3.37
C ASP A 288 -18.95 37.02 -4.43
N GLU A 289 -18.16 37.83 -5.15
CA GLU A 289 -17.06 37.33 -5.98
C GLU A 289 -15.79 37.40 -5.13
N ILE A 290 -15.24 36.23 -4.78
CA ILE A 290 -13.96 36.11 -4.08
C ILE A 290 -12.91 35.68 -5.11
N ASP A 291 -11.91 36.53 -5.31
CA ASP A 291 -10.67 36.19 -6.01
C ASP A 291 -9.85 35.27 -5.10
N SER A 292 -10.17 33.97 -5.12
CA SER A 292 -9.44 32.97 -4.34
C SER A 292 -8.14 32.61 -5.02
N VAL A 293 -7.03 32.53 -4.28
CA VAL A 293 -5.77 31.96 -4.77
C VAL A 293 -6.06 30.55 -5.28
N GLU A 294 -5.78 30.24 -6.55
CA GLU A 294 -5.86 28.86 -7.05
C GLU A 294 -4.97 28.00 -6.16
N SER A 295 -5.47 26.84 -5.71
CA SER A 295 -4.74 25.98 -4.78
C SER A 295 -3.37 25.61 -5.37
N THR A 296 -2.32 26.25 -4.86
CA THR A 296 -0.91 25.93 -5.12
C THR A 296 -0.25 25.36 -3.86
N GLN A 297 -1.03 24.83 -2.91
CA GLN A 297 -0.53 24.42 -1.59
C GLN A 297 -0.78 22.95 -1.27
N THR A 298 0.26 22.37 -0.68
CA THR A 298 0.58 20.95 -0.59
C THR A 298 0.08 20.29 0.68
N PHE A 299 -1.19 19.87 0.71
CA PHE A 299 -1.85 19.27 1.89
C PHE A 299 -1.18 18.02 2.46
N SER A 300 -0.13 18.13 3.26
CA SER A 300 0.63 16.92 3.62
C SER A 300 -0.18 15.93 4.48
N GLY A 301 -0.14 14.67 4.06
CA GLY A 301 -1.10 13.61 4.39
C GLY A 301 -1.90 13.12 3.17
N SER A 302 -1.94 13.93 2.11
CA SER A 302 -2.24 13.56 0.74
C SER A 302 -1.42 14.50 -0.14
N ALA A 303 -0.40 14.02 -0.86
CA ALA A 303 0.28 14.83 -1.89
C ALA A 303 -0.73 15.72 -2.64
N GLU A 304 -0.32 16.94 -3.03
CA GLU A 304 -1.17 17.89 -3.78
C GLU A 304 -2.09 17.15 -4.73
N PRO A 305 -3.37 17.56 -4.85
CA PRO A 305 -4.20 17.08 -5.93
C PRO A 305 -3.44 17.31 -7.25
N LEU A 306 -2.85 16.24 -7.80
CA LEU A 306 -2.04 16.34 -9.02
C LEU A 306 -2.93 16.57 -10.24
N GLY A 307 -4.25 16.49 -10.03
CA GLY A 307 -5.26 16.60 -11.05
C GLY A 307 -5.14 15.47 -12.05
N MET A 308 -5.72 15.68 -13.24
CA MET A 308 -5.65 14.73 -14.33
C MET A 308 -4.21 14.62 -14.85
N LYS A 309 -3.66 13.41 -14.79
CA LYS A 309 -2.32 13.08 -15.28
C LYS A 309 -2.38 12.08 -16.43
N GLU A 310 -1.44 12.23 -17.36
CA GLU A 310 -1.14 11.18 -18.33
C GLU A 310 -0.48 10.00 -17.60
N ILE A 311 -0.79 8.78 -18.00
CA ILE A 311 -0.36 7.58 -17.27
C ILE A 311 1.17 7.49 -17.20
N ALA A 312 1.88 7.88 -18.26
CA ALA A 312 3.34 7.89 -18.29
C ALA A 312 4.00 8.86 -17.28
N GLU A 313 3.26 9.84 -16.74
CA GLU A 313 3.77 10.81 -15.76
C GLU A 313 3.67 10.31 -14.32
N LEU A 314 3.07 9.13 -14.09
CA LEU A 314 2.84 8.62 -12.75
C LEU A 314 4.16 8.13 -12.12
N GLU A 315 4.34 8.40 -10.82
CA GLU A 315 5.50 7.96 -10.04
C GLU A 315 5.09 7.49 -8.64
N THR A 316 5.86 6.59 -8.03
CA THR A 316 5.59 6.11 -6.65
C THR A 316 5.57 7.27 -5.67
N GLY A 317 4.55 7.31 -4.81
CA GLY A 317 4.38 8.37 -3.82
C GLY A 317 3.52 9.53 -4.29
N MET A 318 3.12 9.57 -5.57
CA MET A 318 2.04 10.44 -6.01
C MET A 318 0.74 10.06 -5.30
N ASN A 319 0.08 11.00 -4.64
CA ASN A 319 -1.21 10.82 -4.01
C ASN A 319 -2.19 11.85 -4.58
N ASP A 320 -3.49 11.59 -4.46
CA ASP A 320 -4.55 12.45 -4.98
C ASP A 320 -4.36 12.80 -6.47
N VAL A 321 -4.02 11.78 -7.27
CA VAL A 321 -3.84 11.90 -8.71
C VAL A 321 -5.06 11.35 -9.43
N ASP A 322 -5.50 12.04 -10.47
CA ASP A 322 -6.62 11.61 -11.29
C ASP A 322 -6.10 11.01 -12.61
N ILE A 323 -6.70 9.92 -13.06
CA ILE A 323 -6.35 9.29 -14.34
C ILE A 323 -7.60 8.98 -15.16
N GLU A 324 -7.49 9.01 -16.48
CA GLU A 324 -8.52 8.53 -17.40
C GLU A 324 -7.88 7.58 -18.42
N GLY A 325 -8.42 6.37 -18.54
CA GLY A 325 -7.87 5.35 -19.43
C GLY A 325 -8.95 4.46 -20.03
N LYS A 326 -8.62 3.82 -21.15
CA LYS A 326 -9.41 2.74 -21.74
C LYS A 326 -9.03 1.44 -21.03
N ILE A 327 -10.02 0.69 -20.56
CA ILE A 327 -9.80 -0.60 -19.91
C ILE A 327 -9.24 -1.57 -20.95
N ALA A 328 -8.02 -2.03 -20.72
CA ALA A 328 -7.36 -3.03 -21.56
C ALA A 328 -7.69 -4.45 -21.08
N THR A 329 -7.64 -4.68 -19.77
CA THR A 329 -7.81 -6.00 -19.16
C THR A 329 -8.57 -5.89 -17.85
N ILE A 330 -9.48 -6.83 -17.58
CA ILE A 330 -10.14 -6.98 -16.27
C ILE A 330 -9.78 -8.34 -15.67
N TYR A 331 -9.19 -8.36 -14.47
CA TYR A 331 -8.86 -9.60 -13.76
C TYR A 331 -10.01 -10.06 -12.86
N ASP A 332 -9.98 -11.34 -12.47
CA ASP A 332 -10.94 -11.91 -11.53
C ASP A 332 -10.82 -11.31 -10.12
N VAL A 333 -11.91 -11.37 -9.36
CA VAL A 333 -11.96 -10.94 -7.96
C VAL A 333 -11.29 -11.98 -7.09
N ASN A 334 -10.29 -11.57 -6.30
CA ASN A 334 -9.64 -12.41 -5.32
C ASN A 334 -10.15 -12.09 -3.90
N THR A 335 -10.39 -13.11 -3.08
CA THR A 335 -10.84 -12.98 -1.69
C THR A 335 -9.79 -13.49 -0.72
N PHE A 336 -9.63 -12.85 0.44
CA PHE A 336 -8.66 -13.22 1.48
C PHE A 336 -9.19 -12.89 2.87
N THR A 337 -8.65 -13.56 3.90
CA THR A 337 -8.97 -13.25 5.31
C THR A 337 -8.03 -12.18 5.85
N ARG A 338 -8.59 -11.13 6.46
CA ARG A 338 -7.86 -10.04 7.11
C ARG A 338 -7.37 -10.45 8.50
N LYS A 339 -6.40 -9.71 9.03
CA LYS A 339 -5.81 -9.97 10.36
C LYS A 339 -6.80 -9.85 11.52
N ASP A 340 -7.90 -9.14 11.32
CA ASP A 340 -9.01 -8.98 12.29
C ASP A 340 -10.06 -10.10 12.18
N GLY A 341 -9.87 -11.06 11.27
CA GLY A 341 -10.81 -12.15 11.00
C GLY A 341 -11.93 -11.80 10.02
N GLY A 342 -11.99 -10.57 9.51
CA GLY A 342 -12.93 -10.19 8.45
C GLY A 342 -12.49 -10.70 7.07
N GLU A 343 -13.42 -10.75 6.12
CA GLU A 343 -13.10 -11.03 4.71
C GLU A 343 -12.75 -9.74 3.96
N GLY A 344 -11.72 -9.79 3.12
CA GLY A 344 -11.35 -8.75 2.17
C GLY A 344 -11.38 -9.29 0.75
N SER A 345 -11.69 -8.42 -0.21
CA SER A 345 -11.59 -8.73 -1.63
C SER A 345 -10.80 -7.66 -2.37
N VAL A 346 -10.17 -8.07 -3.46
CA VAL A 346 -9.39 -7.20 -4.35
C VAL A 346 -9.67 -7.58 -5.80
N GLN A 347 -9.85 -6.59 -6.67
CA GLN A 347 -9.91 -6.78 -8.12
C GLN A 347 -8.93 -5.82 -8.79
N ASN A 348 -8.24 -6.30 -9.82
CA ASN A 348 -7.34 -5.48 -10.60
C ASN A 348 -7.90 -5.28 -12.01
N ILE A 349 -7.54 -4.16 -12.64
CA ILE A 349 -7.69 -3.94 -14.09
C ILE A 349 -6.40 -3.30 -14.64
N VAL A 350 -6.17 -3.41 -15.94
CA VAL A 350 -5.18 -2.58 -16.65
C VAL A 350 -5.93 -1.54 -17.45
N ILE A 351 -5.54 -0.28 -17.34
CA ILE A 351 -6.05 0.80 -18.18
C ILE A 351 -4.91 1.44 -18.98
N ALA A 352 -5.23 1.97 -20.15
CA ALA A 352 -4.28 2.63 -21.04
C ALA A 352 -4.81 3.99 -21.49
N ASP A 353 -3.94 4.97 -21.57
CA ASP A 353 -4.19 6.22 -22.29
C ASP A 353 -3.30 6.28 -23.53
N LYS A 354 -3.20 7.42 -24.21
CA LYS A 354 -2.34 7.58 -25.39
C LYS A 354 -0.83 7.48 -25.08
N THR A 355 -0.44 7.46 -23.80
CA THR A 355 0.97 7.53 -23.36
C THR A 355 1.49 6.21 -22.83
N SER A 356 0.74 5.52 -21.97
CA SER A 356 1.20 4.30 -21.31
C SER A 356 0.03 3.50 -20.71
N LYS A 357 0.37 2.37 -20.10
CA LYS A 357 -0.53 1.48 -19.36
C LYS A 357 -0.19 1.49 -17.88
N ILE A 358 -1.22 1.36 -17.04
CA ILE A 358 -1.04 1.17 -15.61
C ILE A 358 -2.07 0.21 -15.05
N ARG A 359 -1.63 -0.57 -14.06
CA ARG A 359 -2.48 -1.43 -13.25
C ARG A 359 -3.20 -0.62 -12.18
N VAL A 360 -4.50 -0.81 -12.09
CA VAL A 360 -5.38 -0.18 -11.10
C VAL A 360 -5.93 -1.23 -10.15
N THR A 361 -5.80 -1.02 -8.84
CA THR A 361 -6.28 -1.92 -7.79
C THR A 361 -7.52 -1.39 -7.10
N PHE A 362 -8.59 -2.18 -7.05
CA PHE A 362 -9.87 -1.91 -6.38
C PHE A 362 -10.04 -2.83 -5.17
N TRP A 363 -10.50 -2.28 -4.04
CA TRP A 363 -10.63 -3.02 -2.79
C TRP A 363 -12.08 -3.08 -2.33
N SER A 364 -12.54 -4.28 -1.96
CA SER A 364 -13.81 -4.50 -1.25
C SER A 364 -15.00 -3.79 -1.93
N GLU A 365 -15.53 -2.72 -1.36
CA GLU A 365 -16.69 -1.97 -1.83
C GLU A 365 -16.45 -1.31 -3.21
N ASP A 366 -15.20 -0.99 -3.55
CA ASP A 366 -14.86 -0.36 -4.84
C ASP A 366 -15.03 -1.33 -6.02
N ILE A 367 -15.05 -2.64 -5.77
CA ILE A 367 -15.25 -3.69 -6.78
C ILE A 367 -16.67 -3.60 -7.38
N ASP A 368 -17.66 -3.27 -6.56
CA ASP A 368 -19.05 -3.17 -7.01
C ASP A 368 -19.24 -2.03 -8.02
N GLN A 369 -18.41 -0.98 -7.94
CA GLN A 369 -18.44 0.16 -8.86
C GLN A 369 -17.95 -0.19 -10.27
N ILE A 370 -17.08 -1.20 -10.40
CA ILE A 370 -16.58 -1.69 -11.68
C ILE A 370 -17.20 -3.01 -12.14
N ALA A 371 -18.16 -3.57 -11.39
CA ALA A 371 -18.77 -4.87 -11.70
C ALA A 371 -19.44 -4.96 -13.09
N LYS A 372 -19.81 -3.81 -13.69
CA LYS A 372 -20.40 -3.73 -15.04
C LYS A 372 -19.42 -3.31 -16.13
N ALA A 373 -18.17 -3.01 -15.77
CA ALA A 373 -17.15 -2.58 -16.71
C ALA A 373 -16.78 -3.71 -17.68
N LYS A 374 -16.42 -3.35 -18.90
CA LYS A 374 -15.93 -4.27 -19.94
C LYS A 374 -14.62 -3.76 -20.51
N GLU A 375 -13.82 -4.69 -21.02
CA GLU A 375 -12.66 -4.33 -21.84
C GLU A 375 -13.09 -3.42 -23.01
N GLY A 376 -12.34 -2.35 -23.20
CA GLY A 376 -12.63 -1.29 -24.16
C GLY A 376 -13.48 -0.12 -23.63
N ASP A 377 -14.10 -0.23 -22.45
CA ASP A 377 -14.76 0.92 -21.80
C ASP A 377 -13.74 1.99 -21.39
N ALA A 378 -14.17 3.25 -21.38
CA ALA A 378 -13.39 4.32 -20.75
C ALA A 378 -13.69 4.34 -19.25
N ILE A 379 -12.67 4.56 -18.43
CA ILE A 379 -12.80 4.72 -16.98
C ILE A 379 -12.00 5.95 -16.56
N ARG A 380 -12.64 6.81 -15.76
CA ARG A 380 -12.00 7.91 -15.06
C ARG A 380 -11.97 7.58 -13.59
N ILE A 381 -10.80 7.73 -12.98
CA ILE A 381 -10.60 7.49 -11.57
C ILE A 381 -9.96 8.74 -11.00
N LEU A 382 -10.67 9.37 -10.08
CA LEU A 382 -10.21 10.54 -9.38
C LEU A 382 -9.65 10.13 -8.03
N HIS A 383 -8.62 10.83 -7.55
CA HIS A 383 -8.18 10.86 -6.17
C HIS A 383 -7.63 9.52 -5.67
N GLY A 384 -6.99 8.77 -6.55
CA GLY A 384 -6.20 7.60 -6.19
C GLY A 384 -4.76 7.97 -5.82
N TYR A 385 -3.96 6.97 -5.54
CA TYR A 385 -2.55 7.13 -5.21
C TYR A 385 -1.71 6.06 -5.88
N VAL A 386 -0.48 6.41 -6.19
CA VAL A 386 0.47 5.54 -6.88
C VAL A 386 1.45 4.99 -5.85
N LYS A 387 1.60 3.67 -5.83
CA LYS A 387 2.59 2.98 -5.00
C LYS A 387 3.36 1.98 -5.83
N ASP A 388 4.46 1.48 -5.29
CA ASP A 388 5.07 0.27 -5.81
C ASP A 388 4.11 -0.91 -5.62
N GLY A 389 3.86 -1.63 -6.71
CA GLY A 389 3.06 -2.83 -6.70
C GLY A 389 3.69 -3.94 -5.88
N PHE A 390 2.87 -4.92 -5.48
CA PHE A 390 3.33 -6.07 -4.68
C PHE A 390 4.45 -6.87 -5.39
N ARG A 391 4.43 -6.80 -6.73
CA ARG A 391 5.39 -7.42 -7.65
C ARG A 391 6.39 -6.40 -8.22
N GLY A 392 6.38 -5.15 -7.76
CA GLY A 392 7.19 -4.07 -8.33
C GLY A 392 6.64 -3.56 -9.66
N GLY A 393 7.05 -2.34 -10.04
CA GLY A 393 6.33 -1.53 -11.04
C GLY A 393 5.26 -0.66 -10.37
N LEU A 394 4.79 0.38 -11.06
CA LEU A 394 3.82 1.32 -10.51
C LEU A 394 2.41 0.72 -10.53
N GLU A 395 1.72 0.80 -9.40
CA GLU A 395 0.30 0.48 -9.29
C GLU A 395 -0.47 1.72 -8.84
N TYR A 396 -1.54 2.03 -9.57
CA TYR A 396 -2.53 3.00 -9.12
C TYR A 396 -3.52 2.32 -8.18
N GLN A 397 -3.77 2.94 -7.03
CA GLN A 397 -4.63 2.41 -5.99
C GLN A 397 -5.86 3.28 -5.88
N VAL A 398 -7.01 2.62 -5.96
CA VAL A 398 -8.30 3.21 -5.61
C VAL A 398 -8.37 3.26 -4.09
N GLY A 399 -8.34 4.47 -3.55
CA GLY A 399 -8.41 4.73 -2.12
C GLY A 399 -9.83 5.03 -1.66
N LYS A 400 -10.02 5.10 -0.34
CA LYS A 400 -11.31 5.44 0.31
C LYS A 400 -11.88 6.83 -0.05
N ARG A 401 -11.18 7.63 -0.83
CA ARG A 401 -11.63 8.94 -1.32
C ARG A 401 -11.79 8.97 -2.84
N SER A 402 -11.46 7.87 -3.52
CA SER A 402 -11.47 7.84 -4.97
C SER A 402 -12.88 7.84 -5.53
N GLU A 403 -13.05 8.49 -6.67
CA GLU A 403 -14.31 8.54 -7.40
C GLU A 403 -14.11 7.82 -8.74
N ILE A 404 -15.03 6.92 -9.07
CA ILE A 404 -14.92 6.08 -10.26
C ILE A 404 -16.08 6.43 -11.18
N GLU A 405 -15.76 6.87 -12.40
CA GLU A 405 -16.74 7.14 -13.44
C GLU A 405 -16.47 6.24 -14.65
N LEU A 406 -17.40 5.33 -14.94
CA LEU A 406 -17.38 4.51 -16.15
C LEU A 406 -18.02 5.26 -17.32
N ASN A 407 -17.36 5.22 -18.47
CA ASN A 407 -17.77 5.85 -19.71
C ASN A 407 -18.13 7.35 -19.55
N PRO A 408 -17.20 8.17 -19.03
CA PRO A 408 -17.44 9.60 -18.80
C PRO A 408 -17.87 10.32 -20.08
N LYS A 409 -18.82 11.25 -19.94
CA LYS A 409 -19.32 12.04 -21.08
C LYS A 409 -18.17 12.88 -21.66
N GLY A 410 -17.93 12.76 -22.97
CA GLY A 410 -16.90 13.50 -23.68
C GLY A 410 -15.53 12.80 -23.79
N SER A 411 -15.38 11.59 -23.24
CA SER A 411 -14.14 10.82 -23.38
C SER A 411 -13.81 10.52 -24.84
N LYS A 412 -12.55 10.78 -25.23
CA LYS A 412 -12.01 10.46 -26.56
C LYS A 412 -11.43 9.05 -26.64
N LEU A 413 -11.38 8.32 -25.53
CA LEU A 413 -10.68 7.04 -25.41
C LEU A 413 -11.35 5.89 -26.16
N LYS A 414 -12.63 6.01 -26.55
CA LYS A 414 -13.30 4.98 -27.37
C LYS A 414 -12.56 4.69 -28.69
N GLN A 415 -11.90 5.71 -29.26
CA GLN A 415 -11.16 5.61 -30.51
C GLN A 415 -9.69 5.18 -30.32
N LEU A 416 -9.22 5.02 -29.09
CA LEU A 416 -7.84 4.62 -28.80
C LEU A 416 -7.59 3.17 -29.23
N ASP A 417 -6.60 2.96 -30.08
CA ASP A 417 -6.11 1.63 -30.45
C ASP A 417 -5.08 1.15 -29.42
N LEU A 418 -5.41 0.09 -28.68
CA LEU A 418 -4.57 -0.45 -27.62
C LEU A 418 -3.33 -1.20 -28.14
N SER A 419 -3.32 -1.55 -29.43
CA SER A 419 -2.21 -2.27 -30.07
C SER A 419 -0.98 -1.39 -30.31
N GLU A 420 -1.15 -0.06 -30.33
CA GLU A 420 -0.06 0.90 -30.52
C GLU A 420 0.63 1.32 -29.21
N ILE A 421 0.14 0.84 -28.05
CA ILE A 421 0.66 1.20 -26.72
C ILE A 421 1.36 -0.01 -26.10
N THR A 422 2.69 -0.03 -26.13
CA THR A 422 3.51 -1.19 -25.71
C THR A 422 4.30 -0.97 -24.41
N GLU A 423 4.27 0.23 -23.81
CA GLU A 423 5.12 0.56 -22.65
C GLU A 423 4.32 0.73 -21.34
N ASP A 424 4.75 0.04 -20.28
CA ASP A 424 4.30 0.22 -18.89
C ASP A 424 5.23 1.20 -18.14
N VAL A 425 4.69 2.00 -17.20
CA VAL A 425 5.40 3.07 -16.45
C VAL A 425 6.45 2.56 -15.42
N SER A 426 7.21 1.50 -15.72
CA SER A 426 8.15 0.88 -14.77
C SER A 426 9.63 1.16 -15.07
N SER A 427 10.02 2.43 -15.22
CA SER A 427 11.43 2.78 -15.44
C SER A 427 11.89 4.07 -14.76
N SER A 428 12.12 4.03 -13.44
CA SER A 428 13.28 4.73 -12.87
C SER A 428 13.67 4.19 -11.50
N THR A 429 14.87 3.62 -11.45
CA THR A 429 15.75 3.29 -10.30
C THR A 429 15.92 1.80 -9.97
N GLY A 430 17.17 1.32 -10.13
CA GLY A 430 17.65 0.06 -9.55
C GLY A 430 18.46 -0.84 -10.47
N THR A 431 19.71 -0.46 -10.76
CA THR A 431 20.90 -1.30 -11.07
C THR A 431 20.72 -2.61 -11.86
N GLY A 432 21.18 -2.58 -13.11
CA GLY A 432 22.05 -3.64 -13.65
C GLY A 432 21.39 -4.85 -14.31
N LEU A 433 20.72 -4.64 -15.43
CA LEU A 433 20.74 -5.43 -16.67
C LEU A 433 19.63 -4.85 -17.57
N SER A 434 20.03 -4.04 -18.56
CA SER A 434 19.10 -3.55 -19.58
C SER A 434 18.83 -4.69 -20.57
N SER A 435 17.75 -5.44 -20.38
CA SER A 435 17.11 -6.17 -21.46
C SER A 435 15.85 -5.41 -21.83
N GLU A 436 15.76 -4.97 -23.08
CA GLU A 436 14.52 -4.44 -23.66
C GLU A 436 13.40 -5.48 -23.47
N ALA A 437 12.18 -5.04 -23.17
CA ALA A 437 11.02 -5.91 -23.06
C ALA A 437 10.81 -6.66 -24.39
N LEU A 438 10.86 -7.99 -24.37
CA LEU A 438 10.79 -8.82 -25.58
C LEU A 438 9.34 -9.15 -25.98
N GLY A 439 8.38 -8.98 -25.07
CA GLY A 439 6.98 -9.34 -25.27
C GLY A 439 6.76 -10.85 -25.41
N LYS A 440 5.61 -11.23 -26.00
CA LYS A 440 5.22 -12.65 -26.18
C LYS A 440 6.19 -13.39 -27.09
N SER A 441 6.84 -14.42 -26.55
CA SER A 441 7.75 -15.31 -27.26
C SER A 441 7.25 -16.74 -27.26
N ASN A 442 7.59 -17.51 -28.30
CA ASN A 442 7.37 -18.95 -28.28
C ASN A 442 8.35 -19.60 -27.32
N ILE A 443 7.93 -20.70 -26.68
CA ILE A 443 8.74 -21.41 -25.69
C ILE A 443 10.03 -21.98 -26.32
N GLY A 444 9.99 -22.37 -27.59
CA GLY A 444 11.15 -22.89 -28.33
C GLY A 444 12.24 -21.86 -28.60
N ASP A 445 11.91 -20.57 -28.56
CA ASP A 445 12.83 -19.48 -28.85
C ASP A 445 13.54 -18.96 -27.57
N LEU A 446 13.18 -19.49 -26.40
CA LEU A 446 13.73 -19.06 -25.12
C LEU A 446 15.19 -19.50 -24.96
N SER A 447 15.99 -18.65 -24.32
CA SER A 447 17.41 -18.93 -24.02
C SER A 447 17.83 -18.29 -22.69
N ILE A 448 18.89 -18.82 -22.07
CA ILE A 448 19.37 -18.35 -20.76
C ILE A 448 19.73 -16.86 -20.84
N GLY A 449 19.26 -16.09 -19.87
CA GLY A 449 19.54 -14.65 -19.77
C GLY A 449 18.52 -13.78 -20.48
N MET A 450 17.53 -14.35 -21.18
CA MET A 450 16.34 -13.61 -21.60
C MET A 450 15.55 -13.17 -20.36
N GLY A 451 15.36 -11.87 -20.20
CA GLY A 451 14.53 -11.26 -19.17
C GLY A 451 13.42 -10.44 -19.82
N ASP A 452 12.38 -10.17 -19.05
CA ASP A 452 11.21 -9.40 -19.49
C ASP A 452 10.57 -9.95 -20.78
N VAL A 453 10.37 -11.27 -20.76
CA VAL A 453 9.74 -12.04 -21.83
C VAL A 453 8.39 -12.56 -21.34
N ASP A 454 7.40 -12.60 -22.21
CA ASP A 454 6.09 -13.20 -21.90
C ASP A 454 5.98 -14.57 -22.55
N VAL A 455 5.37 -15.52 -21.84
CA VAL A 455 5.12 -16.88 -22.36
C VAL A 455 3.68 -17.27 -22.12
N GLU A 456 3.12 -18.03 -23.06
CA GLU A 456 1.82 -18.65 -22.91
C GLU A 456 1.93 -20.13 -23.24
N GLY A 457 1.38 -20.99 -22.40
CA GLY A 457 1.46 -22.43 -22.60
C GLY A 457 0.30 -23.17 -21.96
N LYS A 458 -0.04 -24.33 -22.54
CA LYS A 458 -0.93 -25.32 -21.94
C LYS A 458 -0.16 -26.14 -20.92
N VAL A 459 -0.74 -26.34 -19.74
CA VAL A 459 -0.14 -27.10 -18.65
C VAL A 459 -0.09 -28.58 -19.03
N VAL A 460 1.14 -29.09 -19.14
CA VAL A 460 1.42 -30.51 -19.40
C VAL A 460 1.53 -31.29 -18.11
N THR A 461 2.10 -30.68 -17.07
CA THR A 461 2.29 -31.33 -15.76
C THR A 461 2.27 -30.28 -14.66
N ALA A 462 1.41 -30.46 -13.67
CA ALA A 462 1.41 -29.66 -12.45
C ALA A 462 1.95 -30.52 -11.30
N TYR A 463 3.12 -30.18 -10.75
CA TYR A 463 3.68 -30.92 -9.62
C TYR A 463 3.09 -30.43 -8.28
N ASP A 464 3.20 -31.28 -7.26
CA ASP A 464 2.83 -30.93 -5.89
C ASP A 464 3.67 -29.77 -5.33
N VAL A 465 3.05 -29.01 -4.41
CA VAL A 465 3.73 -27.98 -3.62
C VAL A 465 4.79 -28.62 -2.73
N LYS A 466 6.00 -28.06 -2.75
CA LYS A 466 7.10 -28.45 -1.87
C LYS A 466 7.37 -27.34 -0.87
N THR A 467 7.61 -27.72 0.38
CA THR A 467 8.02 -26.81 1.46
C THR A 467 9.50 -27.04 1.81
N PHE A 468 10.17 -26.00 2.28
CA PHE A 468 11.58 -26.06 2.72
C PHE A 468 11.85 -24.98 3.76
N THR A 469 12.84 -25.18 4.63
CA THR A 469 13.25 -24.17 5.62
C THR A 469 14.29 -23.21 5.01
N ARG A 470 14.05 -21.90 5.14
CA ARG A 470 14.97 -20.85 4.71
C ARG A 470 16.09 -20.63 5.72
N LYS A 471 17.13 -19.87 5.33
CA LYS A 471 18.31 -19.61 6.18
C LYS A 471 17.99 -18.79 7.43
N ASP A 472 16.94 -17.99 7.39
CA ASP A 472 16.41 -17.16 8.48
C ASP A 472 15.48 -17.94 9.43
N GLY A 473 15.15 -19.20 9.10
CA GLY A 473 14.27 -20.07 9.89
C GLY A 473 12.82 -20.12 9.40
N ASP A 474 12.44 -19.26 8.45
CA ASP A 474 11.07 -19.24 7.91
C ASP A 474 10.82 -20.39 6.92
N GLU A 475 9.56 -20.81 6.78
CA GLU A 475 9.19 -21.81 5.75
C GLU A 475 9.01 -21.16 4.37
N GLY A 476 9.80 -21.62 3.41
CA GLY A 476 9.61 -21.37 1.99
C GLY A 476 8.72 -22.44 1.34
N ARG A 477 7.99 -22.03 0.30
CA ARG A 477 7.17 -22.94 -0.52
C ARG A 477 7.48 -22.71 -1.99
N LEU A 478 7.42 -23.77 -2.78
CA LEU A 478 7.57 -23.72 -4.23
C LEU A 478 6.66 -24.73 -4.92
N ARG A 479 6.19 -24.41 -6.12
CA ARG A 479 5.45 -25.33 -7.00
C ARG A 479 6.06 -25.29 -8.39
N ASN A 480 6.20 -26.45 -9.02
CA ASN A 480 6.70 -26.56 -10.39
C ASN A 480 5.53 -26.88 -11.32
N VAL A 481 5.49 -26.24 -12.48
CA VAL A 481 4.55 -26.56 -13.57
C VAL A 481 5.33 -26.67 -14.88
N VAL A 482 4.99 -27.63 -15.72
CA VAL A 482 5.51 -27.73 -17.09
C VAL A 482 4.43 -27.23 -18.02
N ILE A 483 4.76 -26.23 -18.83
CA ILE A 483 3.86 -25.64 -19.82
C ILE A 483 4.42 -25.89 -21.21
N ALA A 484 3.55 -26.01 -22.21
CA ALA A 484 3.94 -26.21 -23.60
C ALA A 484 3.09 -25.38 -24.58
N ASP A 485 3.71 -25.01 -25.68
CA ASP A 485 3.05 -24.45 -26.86
C ASP A 485 3.32 -25.36 -28.07
N GLN A 486 3.08 -24.88 -29.29
CA GLN A 486 3.35 -25.66 -30.51
C GLN A 486 4.85 -25.84 -30.81
N THR A 487 5.72 -25.09 -30.14
CA THR A 487 7.16 -25.03 -30.42
C THR A 487 8.00 -25.84 -29.44
N SER A 488 7.67 -25.83 -28.14
CA SER A 488 8.45 -26.50 -27.10
C SER A 488 7.69 -26.57 -25.76
N LYS A 489 8.36 -27.09 -24.72
CA LYS A 489 7.92 -27.05 -23.33
C LYS A 489 8.98 -26.47 -22.41
N ILE A 490 8.55 -25.79 -21.35
CA ILE A 490 9.43 -25.24 -20.33
C ILE A 490 8.88 -25.50 -18.93
N ARG A 491 9.80 -25.64 -17.97
CA ARG A 491 9.46 -25.69 -16.55
C ARG A 491 9.35 -24.27 -16.03
N VAL A 492 8.20 -23.97 -15.43
CA VAL A 492 7.96 -22.76 -14.65
C VAL A 492 8.01 -23.10 -13.16
N THR A 493 8.74 -22.32 -12.38
CA THR A 493 8.76 -22.46 -10.92
C THR A 493 8.12 -21.24 -10.25
N PHE A 494 7.11 -21.52 -9.42
CA PHE A 494 6.37 -20.56 -8.62
C PHE A 494 6.89 -20.61 -7.19
N TRP A 495 7.12 -19.45 -6.58
CA TRP A 495 7.65 -19.33 -5.21
C TRP A 495 6.71 -18.52 -4.33
N GLY A 496 6.68 -18.85 -3.04
CA GLY A 496 5.96 -18.04 -2.05
C GLY A 496 4.48 -17.87 -2.43
N ASP A 497 4.04 -16.62 -2.59
CA ASP A 497 2.64 -16.27 -2.86
C ASP A 497 2.19 -16.63 -4.29
N ASP A 498 3.14 -16.80 -5.22
CA ASP A 498 2.82 -17.30 -6.56
C ASP A 498 2.26 -18.72 -6.51
N VAL A 499 2.64 -19.51 -5.49
CA VAL A 499 2.12 -20.86 -5.26
C VAL A 499 0.61 -20.83 -4.98
N GLU A 500 0.14 -19.83 -4.24
CA GLU A 500 -1.29 -19.64 -3.97
C GLU A 500 -2.03 -19.22 -5.23
N THR A 501 -1.42 -18.35 -6.05
CA THR A 501 -2.00 -17.92 -7.34
C THR A 501 -2.25 -19.10 -8.28
N VAL A 502 -1.40 -20.13 -8.23
CA VAL A 502 -1.55 -21.35 -9.03
C VAL A 502 -1.99 -22.56 -8.20
N ALA A 503 -2.66 -22.36 -7.06
CA ALA A 503 -3.07 -23.46 -6.18
C ALA A 503 -4.00 -24.46 -6.88
N ASP A 504 -4.93 -23.97 -7.69
CA ASP A 504 -5.94 -24.79 -8.37
C ASP A 504 -5.55 -25.20 -9.80
N ILE A 505 -4.32 -24.92 -10.25
CA ILE A 505 -3.88 -25.23 -11.61
C ILE A 505 -3.84 -26.74 -11.85
N GLN A 506 -4.40 -27.18 -12.98
CA GLN A 506 -4.49 -28.59 -13.40
C GLN A 506 -3.86 -28.82 -14.77
N GLU A 507 -3.58 -30.09 -15.08
CA GLU A 507 -3.17 -30.49 -16.44
C GLU A 507 -4.27 -30.15 -17.44
N GLY A 508 -3.88 -29.52 -18.55
CA GLY A 508 -4.78 -29.05 -19.59
C GLY A 508 -5.21 -27.59 -19.47
N ASP A 509 -5.03 -26.94 -18.32
CA ASP A 509 -5.23 -25.49 -18.18
C ASP A 509 -4.28 -24.70 -19.08
N VAL A 510 -4.65 -23.48 -19.44
CA VAL A 510 -3.75 -22.54 -20.14
C VAL A 510 -3.25 -21.52 -19.14
N ILE A 511 -1.96 -21.23 -19.17
CA ILE A 511 -1.34 -20.20 -18.33
C ILE A 511 -0.54 -19.25 -19.22
N ARG A 512 -0.77 -17.95 -19.04
CA ARG A 512 0.03 -16.87 -19.62
C ARG A 512 0.79 -16.20 -18.49
N ILE A 513 2.09 -16.03 -18.67
CA ILE A 513 2.97 -15.41 -17.68
C ILE A 513 3.68 -14.24 -18.35
N LEU A 514 3.47 -13.05 -17.84
CA LEU A 514 4.07 -11.82 -18.34
C LEU A 514 5.33 -11.47 -17.54
N HIS A 515 6.28 -10.77 -18.17
CA HIS A 515 7.48 -10.20 -17.54
C HIS A 515 8.31 -11.21 -16.72
N GLY A 516 8.44 -12.44 -17.23
CA GLY A 516 9.28 -13.45 -16.62
C GLY A 516 10.72 -13.37 -17.11
N TYR A 517 11.54 -14.27 -16.60
CA TYR A 517 12.92 -14.42 -17.04
C TYR A 517 13.32 -15.87 -17.12
N VAL A 518 14.25 -16.16 -18.03
CA VAL A 518 14.76 -17.48 -18.32
C VAL A 518 16.13 -17.64 -17.66
N LYS A 519 16.25 -18.64 -16.80
CA LYS A 519 17.52 -19.00 -16.16
C LYS A 519 17.84 -20.48 -16.37
N GLU A 520 19.05 -20.85 -15.98
CA GLU A 520 19.43 -22.25 -15.86
C GLU A 520 18.78 -22.87 -14.61
N GLY A 521 18.08 -23.99 -14.81
CA GLY A 521 17.47 -24.77 -13.73
C GLY A 521 18.52 -25.50 -12.89
N TYR A 522 18.18 -25.84 -11.64
CA TYR A 522 19.11 -26.49 -10.69
C TYR A 522 19.68 -27.85 -11.18
N ARG A 523 18.93 -28.55 -12.04
CA ARG A 523 19.35 -29.82 -12.65
C ARG A 523 19.81 -29.65 -14.10
N GLY A 524 20.12 -28.40 -14.49
CA GLY A 524 20.22 -27.90 -15.86
C GLY A 524 18.88 -27.92 -16.60
N GLY A 525 18.83 -27.37 -17.81
CA GLY A 525 17.55 -27.08 -18.49
C GLY A 525 17.14 -25.61 -18.37
N LEU A 526 16.29 -25.13 -19.28
CA LEU A 526 15.74 -23.79 -19.21
C LEU A 526 14.64 -23.84 -18.15
N GLU A 527 14.70 -22.90 -17.24
CA GLU A 527 13.67 -22.71 -16.24
C GLU A 527 13.16 -21.29 -16.37
N TYR A 528 11.86 -21.19 -16.60
CA TYR A 528 11.16 -19.93 -16.59
C TYR A 528 10.81 -19.57 -15.16
N GLN A 529 11.12 -18.35 -14.78
CA GLN A 529 10.86 -17.82 -13.46
C GLN A 529 10.03 -16.58 -13.57
N ILE A 530 9.13 -16.44 -12.62
CA ILE A 530 8.33 -15.24 -12.49
C ILE A 530 9.26 -14.20 -11.88
N GLY A 531 9.53 -13.15 -12.67
CA GLY A 531 10.27 -11.99 -12.20
C GLY A 531 9.49 -11.29 -11.09
N ARG A 532 10.13 -10.33 -10.42
CA ARG A 532 9.39 -9.48 -9.49
C ARG A 532 8.15 -8.93 -10.19
N LYS A 533 8.32 -8.30 -11.36
CA LYS A 533 7.26 -7.69 -12.19
C LYS A 533 6.28 -8.69 -12.83
N GLY A 534 6.44 -9.99 -12.59
CA GLY A 534 5.76 -11.01 -13.37
C GLY A 534 4.27 -11.13 -13.07
N GLU A 535 3.44 -11.28 -14.09
CA GLU A 535 1.99 -11.50 -13.93
C GLU A 535 1.61 -12.92 -14.34
N ILE A 536 0.63 -13.52 -13.66
CA ILE A 536 0.12 -14.86 -13.97
C ILE A 536 -1.35 -14.71 -14.35
N ILE A 537 -1.71 -15.17 -15.53
CA ILE A 537 -3.09 -15.20 -16.03
C ILE A 537 -3.45 -16.65 -16.29
N LEU A 538 -4.41 -17.16 -15.51
CA LEU A 538 -4.94 -18.51 -15.68
C LEU A 538 -6.12 -18.49 -16.67
N ASN A 539 -6.15 -19.47 -17.56
CA ASN A 539 -7.18 -19.70 -18.55
C ASN A 539 -7.62 -18.44 -19.34
N PRO A 540 -6.68 -17.65 -19.90
CA PRO A 540 -6.99 -16.45 -20.67
C PRO A 540 -8.07 -16.72 -21.73
N LYS A 541 -9.06 -15.83 -21.81
CA LYS A 541 -10.25 -16.00 -22.66
C LYS A 541 -9.91 -15.92 -24.15
N ASP A 542 -8.89 -15.15 -24.48
CA ASP A 542 -8.34 -14.87 -25.80
C ASP A 542 -7.29 -15.90 -26.27
N SER A 543 -6.96 -16.92 -25.47
CA SER A 543 -5.95 -17.90 -25.88
C SER A 543 -6.50 -19.01 -26.77
N ASP A 544 -5.83 -19.21 -27.90
CA ASP A 544 -6.09 -20.28 -28.85
C ASP A 544 -5.53 -21.65 -28.41
N LEU A 545 -4.70 -21.68 -27.35
CA LEU A 545 -4.06 -22.91 -26.85
C LEU A 545 -5.03 -23.91 -26.21
N LYS A 546 -6.28 -23.51 -25.94
CA LYS A 546 -7.32 -24.42 -25.43
C LYS A 546 -7.52 -25.62 -26.37
N GLN A 547 -7.40 -25.38 -27.67
CA GLN A 547 -7.59 -26.38 -28.73
C GLN A 547 -6.33 -27.19 -29.05
N LEU A 548 -5.18 -26.88 -28.43
CA LEU A 548 -3.93 -27.61 -28.67
C LEU A 548 -4.06 -29.04 -28.15
N ASP A 549 -3.90 -30.02 -29.05
CA ASP A 549 -3.71 -31.42 -28.68
C ASP A 549 -2.22 -31.65 -28.36
N LEU A 550 -1.93 -31.98 -27.10
CA LEU A 550 -0.57 -32.24 -26.63
C LEU A 550 0.02 -33.53 -27.23
N ALA A 551 -0.81 -34.41 -27.82
CA ALA A 551 -0.34 -35.60 -28.50
C ALA A 551 0.36 -35.31 -29.85
N ASP A 552 0.01 -34.19 -30.50
CA ASP A 552 0.58 -33.78 -31.80
C ASP A 552 1.88 -32.98 -31.65
N VAL A 553 2.21 -32.57 -30.42
CA VAL A 553 3.45 -31.85 -30.12
C VAL A 553 4.56 -32.87 -29.86
N SER A 554 5.46 -33.05 -30.83
CA SER A 554 6.66 -33.87 -30.62
C SER A 554 7.60 -33.16 -29.65
N PHE A 555 7.51 -33.51 -28.36
CA PHE A 555 8.45 -33.05 -27.35
C PHE A 555 9.80 -33.76 -27.50
N GLU A 556 10.50 -33.55 -28.61
CA GLU A 556 11.96 -33.66 -28.54
C GLU A 556 12.37 -32.73 -27.41
N SER A 557 13.07 -33.26 -26.39
CA SER A 557 13.60 -32.42 -25.34
C SER A 557 14.42 -31.34 -26.04
N VAL A 558 13.92 -30.10 -26.05
CA VAL A 558 14.76 -28.95 -26.34
C VAL A 558 15.83 -29.04 -25.28
N ALA A 559 16.95 -29.62 -25.70
CA ALA A 559 18.17 -29.55 -24.98
C ALA A 559 18.32 -28.08 -24.72
N THR A 560 18.32 -27.66 -23.45
CA THR A 560 19.19 -26.54 -23.17
C THR A 560 20.49 -26.86 -23.85
N LYS A 561 20.88 -25.99 -24.78
CA LYS A 561 22.29 -25.74 -25.01
C LYS A 561 22.82 -25.33 -23.64
N ALA A 562 23.22 -26.32 -22.87
CA ALA A 562 24.00 -26.10 -21.68
C ALA A 562 25.19 -25.25 -22.12
N SER A 563 25.66 -24.34 -21.26
CA SER A 563 26.78 -23.46 -21.61
C SER A 563 27.88 -24.31 -22.25
N ARG A 564 28.19 -24.01 -23.52
CA ARG A 564 29.17 -24.82 -24.24
C ARG A 564 30.53 -24.54 -23.63
N VAL A 565 31.16 -25.59 -23.13
CA VAL A 565 32.48 -25.54 -22.50
C VAL A 565 33.47 -26.26 -23.37
N LEU A 566 34.72 -25.79 -23.34
CA LEU A 566 35.84 -26.55 -23.85
C LEU A 566 36.06 -27.76 -22.95
N ILE A 567 36.32 -28.92 -23.53
CA ILE A 567 36.53 -30.16 -22.78
C ILE A 567 37.70 -30.01 -21.78
N GLY A 568 38.75 -29.29 -22.15
CA GLY A 568 39.90 -29.00 -21.29
C GLY A 568 39.60 -28.12 -20.08
N GLU A 569 38.44 -27.45 -20.04
CA GLU A 569 38.00 -26.61 -18.92
C GLU A 569 37.08 -27.36 -17.95
N ILE A 570 36.73 -28.61 -18.24
CA ILE A 570 35.88 -29.42 -17.37
C ILE A 570 36.72 -30.02 -16.23
N ASP A 571 36.48 -29.55 -15.01
CA ASP A 571 37.13 -30.01 -13.79
C ASP A 571 36.11 -30.40 -12.69
N GLU A 572 36.60 -30.68 -11.47
CA GLU A 572 35.76 -31.10 -10.36
C GLU A 572 34.69 -30.06 -9.97
N SER A 573 34.91 -28.78 -10.26
CA SER A 573 33.92 -27.71 -10.01
C SER A 573 32.70 -27.79 -10.91
N ASN A 574 32.83 -28.48 -12.05
CA ASN A 574 31.73 -28.77 -12.96
C ASN A 574 30.90 -29.98 -12.51
N GLU A 575 31.34 -30.75 -11.49
CA GLU A 575 30.62 -31.95 -11.06
C GLU A 575 29.15 -31.63 -10.75
N GLY A 576 28.27 -32.41 -11.37
CA GLY A 576 26.83 -32.31 -11.19
C GLY A 576 26.14 -31.22 -12.02
N ARG A 577 26.89 -30.38 -12.74
CA ARG A 577 26.36 -29.43 -13.73
C ARG A 577 26.05 -30.12 -15.05
N ASN A 578 25.08 -29.58 -15.80
CA ASN A 578 24.93 -29.96 -17.21
C ASN A 578 25.84 -29.09 -18.06
N VAL A 579 26.50 -29.69 -19.03
CA VAL A 579 27.38 -29.01 -19.98
C VAL A 579 27.05 -29.47 -21.38
N GLU A 580 27.34 -28.61 -22.37
CA GLU A 580 27.40 -29.00 -23.77
C GLU A 580 28.87 -29.00 -24.18
N ILE A 581 29.29 -30.06 -24.86
CA ILE A 581 30.60 -30.17 -25.50
C ILE A 581 30.41 -30.39 -26.99
N CYS A 582 31.34 -29.92 -27.81
CA CYS A 582 31.28 -30.11 -29.26
C CYS A 582 32.65 -30.53 -29.78
N GLY A 583 32.75 -31.77 -30.23
CA GLY A 583 34.01 -32.39 -30.61
C GLY A 583 33.82 -33.53 -31.59
N ILE A 584 34.90 -34.23 -31.91
CA ILE A 584 34.92 -35.40 -32.78
C ILE A 584 34.85 -36.65 -31.91
N ILE A 585 34.03 -37.63 -32.31
CA ILE A 585 34.04 -38.96 -31.68
C ILE A 585 35.33 -39.68 -32.09
N VAL A 586 36.28 -39.83 -31.16
CA VAL A 586 37.58 -40.43 -31.43
C VAL A 586 37.64 -41.93 -31.08
N ASP A 587 36.78 -42.40 -30.18
CA ASP A 587 36.69 -43.80 -29.76
C ASP A 587 35.27 -44.15 -29.27
N MET A 588 34.86 -45.41 -29.41
CA MET A 588 33.56 -45.92 -28.92
C MET A 588 33.70 -47.02 -27.85
N GLY A 589 34.92 -47.32 -27.41
CA GLY A 589 35.20 -48.44 -26.50
C GLY A 589 35.00 -49.80 -27.16
N GLN A 590 35.50 -50.86 -26.52
CA GLN A 590 35.47 -52.24 -27.05
C GLN A 590 34.78 -53.21 -26.08
N ASN A 591 33.59 -52.83 -25.58
CA ASN A 591 32.86 -53.61 -24.59
C ASN A 591 31.41 -53.85 -25.01
N ARG A 592 30.78 -54.81 -24.33
CA ARG A 592 29.33 -55.05 -24.41
C ARG A 592 28.55 -53.75 -24.20
N VAL A 593 27.65 -53.45 -25.13
CA VAL A 593 26.90 -52.19 -25.18
C VAL A 593 25.59 -52.19 -24.41
N TYR A 594 25.24 -53.28 -23.73
CA TYR A 594 24.01 -53.37 -22.95
C TYR A 594 24.22 -54.16 -21.67
N TYR A 595 23.30 -53.95 -20.72
CA TYR A 595 23.21 -54.76 -19.51
C TYR A 595 21.78 -55.28 -19.32
N GLU A 596 21.67 -56.38 -18.59
CA GLU A 596 20.39 -56.97 -18.22
C GLU A 596 19.78 -56.17 -17.06
N ALA A 597 18.60 -55.60 -17.27
CA ALA A 597 17.91 -54.78 -16.30
C ALA A 597 16.65 -55.46 -15.75
N CYS A 598 16.34 -55.16 -14.48
CA CYS A 598 15.09 -55.59 -13.85
C CYS A 598 13.90 -54.85 -14.49
N PRO A 599 12.87 -55.54 -15.00
CA PRO A 599 11.68 -54.88 -15.58
C PRO A 599 10.91 -54.02 -14.57
N THR A 600 11.00 -54.36 -13.28
CA THR A 600 10.26 -53.66 -12.23
C THR A 600 10.92 -52.37 -11.76
N CYS A 601 12.26 -52.37 -11.61
CA CYS A 601 12.98 -51.24 -11.01
C CYS A 601 14.15 -50.71 -11.84
N ASN A 602 14.36 -51.25 -13.04
CA ASN A 602 15.35 -50.82 -14.02
C ASN A 602 16.82 -50.98 -13.59
N LYS A 603 17.08 -51.54 -12.40
CA LYS A 603 18.44 -51.78 -11.90
C LYS A 603 19.11 -52.94 -12.61
N LYS A 604 20.43 -52.83 -12.79
CA LYS A 604 21.29 -53.89 -13.33
C LYS A 604 21.15 -55.17 -12.52
N LEU A 605 21.01 -56.28 -13.22
CA LEU A 605 20.86 -57.62 -12.67
C LEU A 605 22.20 -58.32 -12.49
N GLU A 606 22.26 -59.22 -11.51
CA GLU A 606 23.38 -60.14 -11.31
C GLU A 606 22.98 -61.54 -11.78
N ALA A 607 23.85 -62.18 -12.56
CA ALA A 607 23.63 -63.54 -13.04
C ALA A 607 23.93 -64.54 -11.92
N VAL A 608 22.97 -65.39 -11.57
CA VAL A 608 23.10 -66.42 -10.52
C VAL A 608 22.42 -67.70 -11.01
N ASN A 609 23.16 -68.82 -11.03
CA ASN A 609 22.64 -70.17 -11.34
C ASN A 609 21.71 -70.26 -12.57
N GLY A 610 22.09 -69.64 -13.69
CA GLY A 610 21.31 -69.69 -14.94
C GLY A 610 20.06 -68.80 -14.95
N GLY A 611 19.91 -67.89 -13.99
CA GLY A 611 18.89 -66.84 -13.98
C GLY A 611 19.44 -65.51 -13.46
N TYR A 612 18.57 -64.55 -13.20
CA TYR A 612 18.95 -63.21 -12.76
C TYR A 612 18.41 -62.88 -11.38
N THR A 613 19.16 -62.09 -10.61
CA THR A 613 18.72 -61.55 -9.33
C THR A 613 18.92 -60.04 -9.31
N CYS A 614 17.88 -59.32 -8.88
CA CYS A 614 17.90 -57.90 -8.60
C CYS A 614 18.10 -57.67 -7.09
N LYS A 615 19.05 -56.81 -6.71
CA LYS A 615 19.28 -56.43 -5.31
C LYS A 615 18.07 -55.80 -4.62
N SER A 616 17.11 -55.27 -5.38
CA SER A 616 15.92 -54.61 -4.84
C SER A 616 14.65 -55.43 -4.98
N CYS A 617 14.50 -56.20 -6.07
CA CYS A 617 13.26 -56.93 -6.37
C CYS A 617 13.37 -58.45 -6.20
N GLY A 618 14.56 -58.97 -5.88
CA GLY A 618 14.79 -60.41 -5.75
C GLY A 618 14.95 -61.09 -7.12
N LYS A 619 14.50 -62.34 -7.24
CA LYS A 619 14.68 -63.17 -8.45
C LYS A 619 13.95 -62.55 -9.65
N VAL A 620 14.62 -62.51 -10.80
CA VAL A 620 14.08 -62.01 -12.08
C VAL A 620 14.22 -63.09 -13.14
N GLU A 621 13.10 -63.44 -13.77
CA GLU A 621 13.05 -64.51 -14.79
C GLU A 621 13.25 -63.96 -16.22
N ASN A 622 12.62 -62.81 -16.52
CA ASN A 622 12.74 -62.17 -17.82
C ASN A 622 13.47 -60.83 -17.66
N PRO A 623 14.79 -60.76 -17.91
CA PRO A 623 15.51 -59.49 -17.92
C PRO A 623 15.16 -58.67 -19.16
N GLU A 624 15.24 -57.35 -19.05
CA GLU A 624 15.13 -56.43 -20.18
C GLU A 624 16.52 -55.84 -20.51
N PRO A 625 17.05 -56.02 -21.74
CA PRO A 625 18.33 -55.45 -22.11
C PRO A 625 18.21 -53.93 -22.22
N ARG A 626 19.16 -53.20 -21.64
CA ARG A 626 19.23 -51.73 -21.76
C ARG A 626 20.60 -51.27 -22.22
N MET A 627 20.59 -50.32 -23.15
CA MET A 627 21.79 -49.76 -23.75
C MET A 627 22.64 -49.00 -22.71
N LEU A 628 23.92 -49.31 -22.70
CA LEU A 628 24.97 -48.69 -21.89
C LEU A 628 26.33 -48.89 -22.57
N TYR A 629 26.92 -47.83 -23.08
CA TYR A 629 28.31 -47.82 -23.52
C TYR A 629 28.91 -46.42 -23.39
N LYS A 630 30.22 -46.31 -23.61
CA LYS A 630 30.94 -45.04 -23.51
C LYS A 630 31.58 -44.70 -24.84
N ILE A 631 31.60 -43.43 -25.17
CA ILE A 631 32.41 -42.89 -26.27
C ILE A 631 33.42 -41.89 -25.72
N THR A 632 34.48 -41.63 -26.48
CA THR A 632 35.43 -40.56 -26.20
C THR A 632 35.27 -39.47 -27.24
N ILE A 633 35.11 -38.23 -26.77
CA ILE A 633 34.98 -37.04 -27.60
C ILE A 633 36.21 -36.16 -27.37
N ASP A 634 36.75 -35.61 -28.45
CA ASP A 634 37.89 -34.69 -28.43
C ASP A 634 37.56 -33.40 -29.20
N ASP A 635 37.82 -32.24 -28.61
CA ASP A 635 37.57 -30.93 -29.21
C ASP A 635 38.85 -30.11 -29.46
N GLY A 636 40.03 -30.72 -29.28
CA GLY A 636 41.34 -30.08 -29.37
C GLY A 636 41.79 -29.34 -28.11
N SER A 637 40.90 -29.06 -27.16
CA SER A 637 41.26 -28.54 -25.83
C SER A 637 41.47 -29.67 -24.82
N GLY A 638 40.83 -30.82 -25.03
CA GLY A 638 40.99 -32.04 -24.25
C GLY A 638 40.11 -33.16 -24.80
N SER A 639 40.14 -34.30 -24.11
CA SER A 639 39.29 -35.45 -24.43
C SER A 639 38.52 -35.91 -23.19
N ILE A 640 37.24 -36.24 -23.35
CA ILE A 640 36.38 -36.70 -22.25
C ILE A 640 35.54 -37.90 -22.66
N ARG A 641 35.30 -38.81 -21.69
CA ARG A 641 34.39 -39.94 -21.89
C ARG A 641 32.95 -39.50 -21.63
N ALA A 642 32.07 -39.87 -22.55
CA ALA A 642 30.64 -39.71 -22.39
C ALA A 642 29.95 -41.08 -22.28
N THR A 643 29.21 -41.30 -21.20
CA THR A 643 28.39 -42.49 -20.98
C THR A 643 27.00 -42.28 -21.58
N LEU A 644 26.60 -43.19 -22.45
CA LEU A 644 25.32 -43.19 -23.17
C LEU A 644 24.39 -44.22 -22.56
N PHE A 645 23.16 -43.83 -22.27
CA PHE A 645 22.14 -44.69 -21.68
C PHE A 645 20.89 -44.77 -22.56
N GLY A 646 20.28 -45.96 -22.62
CA GLY A 646 18.97 -46.17 -23.23
C GLY A 646 18.86 -45.56 -24.63
N ALA A 647 17.78 -44.79 -24.85
CA ALA A 647 17.46 -44.20 -26.16
C ALA A 647 18.58 -43.34 -26.76
N VAL A 648 19.39 -42.64 -25.94
CA VAL A 648 20.51 -41.83 -26.45
C VAL A 648 21.58 -42.72 -27.07
N GLY A 649 21.92 -43.84 -26.41
CA GLY A 649 22.85 -44.82 -26.94
C GLY A 649 22.29 -45.54 -28.16
N GLU A 650 21.01 -45.90 -28.13
CA GLU A 650 20.35 -46.57 -29.26
C GLU A 650 20.31 -45.68 -30.50
N LYS A 651 20.02 -44.38 -30.32
CA LYS A 651 20.04 -43.38 -31.40
C LYS A 651 21.42 -43.24 -32.03
N LEU A 652 22.48 -43.18 -31.22
CA LEU A 652 23.85 -43.02 -31.74
C LEU A 652 24.36 -44.30 -32.41
N LEU A 653 24.04 -45.47 -31.84
CA LEU A 653 24.44 -46.76 -32.40
C LEU A 653 23.55 -47.18 -33.59
N GLY A 654 22.37 -46.58 -33.75
CA GLY A 654 21.41 -46.92 -34.79
C GLY A 654 20.79 -48.32 -34.62
N MET A 655 20.77 -48.84 -33.40
CA MET A 655 20.18 -50.14 -33.05
C MET A 655 19.73 -50.16 -31.59
N THR A 656 18.70 -50.94 -31.30
CA THR A 656 18.15 -51.15 -29.96
C THR A 656 19.04 -52.08 -29.12
N ALA A 657 18.88 -52.05 -27.79
CA ALA A 657 19.58 -52.97 -26.89
C ALA A 657 19.26 -54.45 -27.17
N GLU A 658 18.04 -54.76 -27.59
CA GLU A 658 17.63 -56.11 -28.00
C GLU A 658 18.34 -56.57 -29.30
N GLU A 659 18.46 -55.68 -30.28
CA GLU A 659 19.19 -55.97 -31.52
C GLU A 659 20.67 -56.19 -31.24
N ALA A 660 21.27 -55.37 -30.38
CA ALA A 660 22.66 -55.56 -29.93
C ALA A 660 22.85 -56.91 -29.21
N GLN A 661 21.91 -57.30 -28.34
CA GLN A 661 21.91 -58.63 -27.69
C GLN A 661 21.86 -59.77 -28.71
N LYS A 662 20.97 -59.68 -29.72
CA LYS A 662 20.85 -60.68 -30.79
C LYS A 662 22.12 -60.77 -31.64
N LEU A 663 22.75 -59.63 -31.95
CA LEU A 663 24.00 -59.59 -32.70
C LEU A 663 25.14 -60.28 -31.95
N ILE A 664 25.30 -59.99 -30.65
CA ILE A 664 26.32 -60.62 -29.80
C ILE A 664 26.08 -62.13 -29.69
N ALA A 665 24.83 -62.56 -29.49
CA ALA A 665 24.49 -63.98 -29.44
C ALA A 665 24.79 -64.72 -30.74
N LYS A 666 24.63 -64.05 -31.90
CA LYS A 666 24.92 -64.62 -33.22
C LYS A 666 26.42 -64.65 -33.55
N SER A 667 27.16 -63.61 -33.19
CA SER A 667 28.59 -63.47 -33.53
C SER A 667 29.52 -64.15 -32.52
N GLY A 668 29.07 -64.33 -31.27
CA GLY A 668 29.90 -64.76 -30.15
C GLY A 668 30.89 -63.70 -29.66
N LYS A 669 30.79 -62.45 -30.15
CA LYS A 669 31.71 -61.35 -29.83
C LYS A 669 30.96 -60.20 -29.18
N GLU A 670 31.41 -59.80 -28.00
CA GLU A 670 30.77 -58.76 -27.18
C GLU A 670 30.86 -57.35 -27.80
N ASP A 671 31.87 -57.10 -28.64
CA ASP A 671 32.12 -55.80 -29.30
C ASP A 671 31.48 -55.67 -30.69
N GLU A 672 30.82 -56.73 -31.19
CA GLU A 672 30.26 -56.75 -32.55
C GLU A 672 29.29 -55.59 -32.85
N PRO A 673 28.39 -55.17 -31.94
CA PRO A 673 27.50 -54.02 -32.18
C PRO A 673 28.25 -52.71 -32.47
N ILE A 674 29.36 -52.49 -31.76
CA ILE A 674 30.22 -51.32 -31.98
C ILE A 674 30.95 -51.47 -33.30
N ARG A 675 31.58 -52.64 -33.54
CA ARG A 675 32.34 -52.89 -34.76
C ARG A 675 31.51 -52.73 -36.03
N ALA A 676 30.26 -53.17 -36.01
CA ALA A 676 29.34 -53.05 -37.14
C ALA A 676 28.95 -51.60 -37.47
N THR A 677 29.13 -50.68 -36.52
CA THR A 677 28.65 -49.29 -36.60
C THR A 677 29.79 -48.26 -36.57
N SER A 678 30.98 -48.65 -36.12
CA SER A 678 32.12 -47.75 -35.87
C SER A 678 32.42 -46.84 -37.05
N ASP A 679 32.44 -47.37 -38.27
CA ASP A 679 32.75 -46.61 -39.49
C ASP A 679 31.74 -45.47 -39.79
N LYS A 680 30.53 -45.54 -39.22
CA LYS A 680 29.48 -44.53 -39.41
C LYS A 680 29.47 -43.47 -38.31
N VAL A 681 30.08 -43.76 -37.16
CA VAL A 681 29.97 -42.95 -35.94
C VAL A 681 31.31 -42.33 -35.57
N GLN A 682 32.41 -43.09 -35.63
CA GLN A 682 33.74 -42.58 -35.34
C GLN A 682 34.16 -41.54 -36.40
N GLY A 683 34.78 -40.46 -35.96
CA GLY A 683 35.15 -39.32 -36.81
C GLY A 683 34.00 -38.34 -37.09
N ARG A 684 32.78 -38.61 -36.63
CA ARG A 684 31.66 -37.66 -36.72
C ARG A 684 31.85 -36.51 -35.75
N TYR A 685 31.51 -35.31 -36.21
CA TYR A 685 31.44 -34.11 -35.37
C TYR A 685 30.10 -34.09 -34.63
N ILE A 686 30.14 -34.03 -33.30
CA ILE A 686 28.98 -34.20 -32.42
C ILE A 686 28.95 -33.07 -31.40
N ALA A 687 27.77 -32.47 -31.23
CA ALA A 687 27.45 -31.64 -30.08
C ALA A 687 26.67 -32.52 -29.09
N MET A 688 27.24 -32.74 -27.91
CA MET A 688 26.68 -33.61 -26.89
C MET A 688 26.43 -32.82 -25.61
N TYR A 689 25.23 -32.95 -25.06
CA TYR A 689 24.87 -32.33 -23.79
C TYR A 689 24.58 -33.39 -22.75
N GLY A 690 25.06 -33.17 -21.53
CA GLY A 690 24.95 -34.14 -20.46
C GLY A 690 25.43 -33.62 -19.13
N ARG A 691 25.20 -34.42 -18.10
CA ARG A 691 25.60 -34.09 -16.72
C ARG A 691 27.02 -34.55 -16.44
N VAL A 692 27.87 -33.64 -15.99
CA VAL A 692 29.22 -33.99 -15.51
C VAL A 692 29.09 -34.84 -14.25
N LYS A 693 29.79 -35.98 -14.21
CA LYS A 693 29.82 -36.92 -13.08
C LYS A 693 31.25 -37.34 -12.80
N LYS A 694 31.58 -37.44 -11.52
CA LYS A 694 32.81 -38.07 -11.07
C LYS A 694 32.58 -39.58 -10.89
N PHE A 695 33.38 -40.39 -11.57
CA PHE A 695 33.39 -41.86 -11.44
C PHE A 695 34.78 -42.30 -10.99
N GLY A 696 34.95 -42.53 -9.68
CA GLY A 696 36.27 -42.70 -9.07
C GLY A 696 37.05 -41.39 -9.16
N ASP A 697 38.23 -41.41 -9.76
CA ASP A 697 39.06 -40.21 -9.97
C ASP A 697 38.86 -39.57 -11.36
N ALA A 698 38.02 -40.14 -12.22
CA ALA A 698 37.78 -39.64 -13.57
C ALA A 698 36.48 -38.84 -13.67
N ILE A 699 36.53 -37.71 -14.38
CA ILE A 699 35.36 -36.93 -14.75
C ILE A 699 34.83 -37.42 -16.09
N GLU A 700 33.52 -37.66 -16.17
CA GLU A 700 32.83 -38.11 -17.37
C GLU A 700 31.52 -37.36 -17.57
N ILE A 701 30.99 -37.38 -18.79
CA ILE A 701 29.67 -36.83 -19.09
C ILE A 701 28.66 -37.97 -19.14
N SER A 702 27.60 -37.87 -18.33
CA SER A 702 26.41 -38.69 -18.47
C SER A 702 25.51 -38.03 -19.52
N ALA A 703 25.51 -38.56 -20.74
CA ALA A 703 24.84 -37.94 -21.87
C ALA A 703 23.31 -37.93 -21.67
N ASN A 704 22.71 -36.77 -21.88
CA ASN A 704 21.25 -36.59 -21.92
C ASN A 704 20.74 -36.57 -23.37
N GLY A 705 21.59 -36.17 -24.32
CA GLY A 705 21.31 -36.25 -25.74
C GLY A 705 22.45 -35.67 -26.58
N PHE A 706 22.26 -35.68 -27.91
CA PHE A 706 23.23 -35.16 -28.85
C PHE A 706 22.59 -34.78 -30.18
N GLU A 707 23.32 -33.98 -30.94
CA GLU A 707 23.10 -33.71 -32.36
C GLU A 707 24.42 -33.83 -33.13
N PHE A 708 24.36 -34.17 -34.41
CA PHE A 708 25.53 -34.07 -35.26
C PHE A 708 25.75 -32.61 -35.63
N ALA A 709 26.89 -32.07 -35.23
CA ALA A 709 27.19 -30.66 -35.40
C ALA A 709 27.48 -30.34 -36.88
N ASP A 710 26.86 -29.28 -37.40
CA ASP A 710 27.18 -28.70 -38.70
C ASP A 710 28.39 -27.75 -38.56
N PRO A 711 29.53 -28.05 -39.20
CA PRO A 711 30.71 -27.19 -39.14
C PRO A 711 30.45 -25.73 -39.52
N LEU A 712 29.53 -25.47 -40.46
CA LEU A 712 29.22 -24.10 -40.90
C LEU A 712 28.47 -23.31 -39.83
N GLN A 713 27.53 -23.96 -39.13
CA GLN A 713 26.84 -23.35 -37.99
C GLN A 713 27.81 -23.10 -36.83
N GLU A 714 28.75 -24.02 -36.62
CA GLU A 714 29.71 -23.88 -35.54
C GLU A 714 30.70 -22.73 -35.74
N ILE A 715 31.17 -22.54 -36.97
CA ILE A 715 32.03 -21.40 -37.33
C ILE A 715 31.30 -20.08 -37.06
N LYS A 716 30.00 -19.98 -37.38
CA LYS A 716 29.21 -18.77 -37.11
C LYS A 716 29.13 -18.50 -35.61
N ARG A 717 28.81 -19.52 -34.81
CA ARG A 717 28.73 -19.42 -33.35
C ARG A 717 30.05 -18.97 -32.73
N LEU A 718 31.17 -19.60 -33.12
CA LEU A 718 32.50 -19.22 -32.63
C LEU A 718 32.87 -17.78 -32.98
N LYS A 719 32.52 -17.32 -34.19
CA LYS A 719 32.75 -15.93 -34.61
C LYS A 719 32.02 -14.93 -33.72
N GLU A 720 30.76 -15.21 -33.35
CA GLU A 720 29.98 -14.34 -32.47
C GLU A 720 30.56 -14.27 -31.05
N VAL A 721 31.04 -15.40 -30.52
CA VAL A 721 31.70 -15.45 -29.19
C VAL A 721 32.98 -14.61 -29.20
N ILE A 722 33.86 -14.82 -30.19
CA ILE A 722 35.11 -14.05 -30.31
C ILE A 722 34.82 -12.55 -30.46
N GLN A 723 33.80 -12.17 -31.22
CA GLN A 723 33.43 -10.74 -31.38
C GLN A 723 32.92 -10.09 -30.09
N LYS A 724 32.30 -10.86 -29.19
CA LYS A 724 31.85 -10.38 -27.88
C LYS A 724 33.00 -10.20 -26.89
N GLU A 725 34.07 -10.99 -26.99
CA GLU A 725 35.24 -10.90 -26.10
C GLU A 725 36.24 -9.82 -26.52
N VAL A 726 36.21 -9.36 -27.77
CA VAL A 726 37.14 -8.36 -28.33
C VAL A 726 36.60 -6.92 -28.18
N ARG A 727 35.36 -6.73 -27.71
CA ARG A 727 34.79 -5.42 -27.33
C ARG A 727 34.95 -5.19 -25.84
#